data_AF-A0A7C3I0J9-F1
#
_entry.id   AF-A0A7C3I0J9-F1
#
_cell.length_a   1.000
_cell.length_b   1.000
_cell.length_c   1.000
_cell.angle_alpha   90.00
_cell.angle_beta   90.00
_cell.angle_gamma   90.00
#
_symmetry.space_group_name_H-M   'P 1'
#
loop_
_entity.id
_entity.type
_entity.pdbx_description
1 polymer ?
#
loop_
_entity_poly.entity_id
_entity_poly.type
_entity_poly.pdbx_seq_one_letter_code
_entity_poly.pdbx_strand_id
1 'polypeptide(L)'
;MRIGRLQRTHGLSLGNAVRPAKRNFVACARAITKLGHAARAASKRTRTATGMNGQTQRQKPTAAEIRARIVKVATGFPTYGSHKTAGWRSAAPVAAGIRARGSARHLARRVRAGSSKWPGLGGVGTGRQDAVLHGGHGWLPRQTAAPRPPRWQRPFCRSTRFGAAKKTRPVGAPTGTRAGACGCQQPSPRSVLPRRAATWLVALSLAAFFAPAAENGPETVATLRERIFTHVSQPRFARAYWGIHVVSLETGRVLFTANADKWFVPASTAKLFTAALVLDVLGPDFRVRTSVYADARPDAAGTLAGDLRLFGRGDPGFNVAAAGGDWDRALAPLVEAVVRAGVRQVRGGLLADASFFRGPAIGSGWEQADLGWYYAAEVSALSMNNNAVEVVARPAARPGLPAEVFLYPSTHYVSVSNRLLTVAAGSPRRVVLHRDPQANVVHARGTLPVGGRVASQAVAVRRPALWFGEEFKRALQRRGVTVRGRVRVVDAAPESLTSPLTNRGVELGACESAPLRELLPAMLKPSQNLHAQLWLLQAGAAGPVEPDETSEQAGLRALAAFLQRAGIAAGEVHLEEGSGLSRHNAVTPRALVRLLEFMARHPHAAVFREALPVAGVDGTLRLRLRGTPAEGNLRAKTGSLDLVHTLAGQVTSTAGEPLVFALLLNQYAGGAPDRPARSELDDVAVWLAGLRQHSRESGE
;
A
#
# COMPACT_ATOMS: atom_id res chain seq x y z
N MET A 1 41.59 17.28 58.88
CA MET A 1 42.39 18.53 58.79
C MET A 1 41.72 19.52 57.86
N ARG A 2 41.85 20.82 58.18
CA ARG A 2 41.67 22.05 57.37
C ARG A 2 40.60 22.16 56.26
N ILE A 3 39.75 23.17 56.51
CA ILE A 3 38.96 23.99 55.58
C ILE A 3 39.81 24.62 54.47
N GLY A 4 39.21 24.85 53.28
CA GLY A 4 39.76 25.74 52.24
C GLY A 4 38.66 26.38 51.38
N ARG A 5 38.38 27.67 51.58
CA ARG A 5 37.46 28.46 50.73
C ARG A 5 38.21 29.05 49.52
N LEU A 6 37.49 29.35 48.44
CA LEU A 6 37.75 30.55 47.64
C LEU A 6 36.42 31.14 47.15
N GLN A 7 36.38 32.47 46.99
CA GLN A 7 35.18 33.29 46.87
C GLN A 7 34.93 33.77 45.42
N ARG A 8 33.66 34.14 45.16
CA ARG A 8 33.14 35.39 44.51
C ARG A 8 34.17 36.23 43.72
N THR A 9 33.86 36.89 42.61
CA THR A 9 32.60 37.53 42.14
C THR A 9 32.37 37.23 40.63
N HIS A 10 31.38 37.72 39.87
CA HIS A 10 30.27 38.67 40.05
C HIS A 10 28.91 38.00 39.70
N GLY A 11 27.87 38.78 39.37
CA GLY A 11 26.60 38.30 38.81
C GLY A 11 25.88 39.40 38.01
N LEU A 12 24.73 39.07 37.43
CA LEU A 12 23.74 40.04 36.93
C LEU A 12 22.33 39.42 36.97
N SER A 13 21.33 40.26 37.24
CA SER A 13 19.94 39.87 37.50
C SER A 13 19.12 39.71 36.20
N LEU A 14 18.18 38.75 36.18
CA LEU A 14 17.09 38.70 35.20
C LEU A 14 15.78 38.24 35.84
N GLY A 15 15.14 39.15 36.57
CA GLY A 15 13.72 39.06 36.93
C GLY A 15 12.80 39.61 35.84
N ASN A 16 11.56 39.12 35.81
CA ASN A 16 10.39 39.68 35.09
C ASN A 16 10.36 39.63 33.55
N ALA A 17 9.97 38.48 32.98
CA ALA A 17 9.41 38.41 31.62
C ALA A 17 8.29 37.35 31.39
N VAL A 18 7.59 36.87 32.45
CA VAL A 18 6.58 35.78 32.29
C VAL A 18 5.28 36.03 33.07
N ARG A 19 4.58 37.16 32.82
CA ARG A 19 3.19 37.38 33.31
C ARG A 19 2.14 37.89 32.30
N PRO A 20 2.45 38.61 31.19
CA PRO A 20 1.40 39.05 30.25
C PRO A 20 0.79 37.92 29.40
N ALA A 21 1.63 37.02 28.86
CA ALA A 21 1.22 36.06 27.83
C ALA A 21 0.16 35.03 28.28
N LYS A 22 0.13 34.66 29.57
CA LYS A 22 -0.82 33.66 30.09
C LYS A 22 -2.25 34.21 30.25
N ARG A 23 -2.45 35.51 30.49
CA ARG A 23 -3.79 36.10 30.63
C ARG A 23 -4.53 36.15 29.29
N ASN A 24 -3.86 36.54 28.21
CA ASN A 24 -4.47 36.68 26.88
C ASN A 24 -4.92 35.33 26.29
N PHE A 25 -4.14 34.26 26.52
CA PHE A 25 -4.50 32.91 26.03
C PHE A 25 -5.76 32.35 26.72
N VAL A 26 -5.92 32.58 28.02
CA VAL A 26 -7.11 32.16 28.79
C VAL A 26 -8.35 32.98 28.42
N ALA A 27 -8.20 34.28 28.15
CA ALA A 27 -9.28 35.12 27.65
C ALA A 27 -9.79 34.64 26.28
N CYS A 28 -8.87 34.37 25.34
CA CYS A 28 -9.20 33.89 24.00
C CYS A 28 -9.90 32.51 24.03
N ALA A 29 -9.40 31.57 24.84
CA ALA A 29 -10.02 30.26 25.03
C ALA A 29 -11.45 30.35 25.61
N ARG A 30 -11.69 31.28 26.56
CA ARG A 30 -13.02 31.53 27.13
C ARG A 30 -13.99 32.14 26.12
N ALA A 31 -13.52 33.06 25.25
CA ALA A 31 -14.34 33.63 24.18
C ALA A 31 -14.77 32.58 23.15
N ILE A 32 -13.83 31.74 22.68
CA ILE A 32 -14.10 30.64 21.75
C ILE A 32 -15.10 29.64 22.36
N THR A 33 -14.96 29.33 23.65
CA THR A 33 -15.88 28.41 24.35
C THR A 33 -17.28 29.00 24.47
N LYS A 34 -17.42 30.30 24.81
CA LYS A 34 -18.74 30.98 24.83
C LYS A 34 -19.41 30.98 23.46
N LEU A 35 -18.66 31.26 22.38
CA LEU A 35 -19.19 31.21 21.00
C LEU A 35 -19.63 29.79 20.60
N GLY A 36 -18.87 28.76 21.01
CA GLY A 36 -19.25 27.36 20.81
C GLY A 36 -20.54 26.94 21.52
N HIS A 37 -20.77 27.45 22.74
CA HIS A 37 -22.03 27.20 23.46
C HIS A 37 -23.21 27.97 22.84
N ALA A 38 -23.02 29.23 22.42
CA ALA A 38 -24.06 29.99 21.72
C ALA A 38 -24.49 29.32 20.41
N ALA A 39 -23.55 28.81 19.62
CA ALA A 39 -23.84 28.06 18.40
C ALA A 39 -24.58 26.73 18.66
N ARG A 40 -24.24 26.00 19.74
CA ARG A 40 -24.96 24.78 20.13
C ARG A 40 -26.35 25.06 20.70
N ALA A 41 -26.56 26.18 21.39
CA ALA A 41 -27.88 26.61 21.86
C ALA A 41 -28.80 26.99 20.69
N ALA A 42 -28.28 27.73 19.70
CA ALA A 42 -29.00 28.04 18.46
C ALA A 42 -29.37 26.77 17.66
N SER A 43 -28.47 25.78 17.60
CA SER A 43 -28.71 24.50 16.92
C SER A 43 -29.69 23.56 17.64
N LYS A 44 -29.99 23.79 18.94
CA LYS A 44 -30.94 22.97 19.70
C LYS A 44 -32.39 23.51 19.71
N ARG A 45 -32.62 24.74 19.22
CA ARG A 45 -33.96 25.37 19.14
C ARG A 45 -34.69 25.17 17.80
N THR A 46 -34.23 24.26 16.94
CA THR A 46 -34.80 24.01 15.60
C THR A 46 -35.19 22.54 15.35
N ARG A 47 -35.57 21.81 16.42
CA ARG A 47 -36.23 20.49 16.32
C ARG A 47 -37.38 20.37 17.33
N THR A 48 -38.43 21.13 17.08
CA THR A 48 -39.83 20.92 17.51
C THR A 48 -40.71 21.89 16.71
N ALA A 49 -42.03 21.62 16.65
CA ALA A 49 -43.04 22.33 15.86
C ALA A 49 -43.04 22.07 14.34
N THR A 50 -43.84 21.09 13.93
CA THR A 50 -44.51 21.05 12.62
C THR A 50 -45.80 21.87 12.75
N GLY A 51 -46.09 22.81 11.83
CA GLY A 51 -47.37 23.53 11.88
C GLY A 51 -47.44 24.82 11.04
N MET A 52 -48.13 24.72 9.90
CA MET A 52 -48.86 25.76 9.15
C MET A 52 -48.20 27.09 8.67
N ASN A 53 -48.49 27.37 7.39
CA ASN A 53 -48.47 28.62 6.61
C ASN A 53 -48.07 29.96 7.26
N GLY A 54 -47.23 30.71 6.55
CA GLY A 54 -47.10 32.17 6.72
C GLY A 54 -45.82 32.73 6.06
N GLN A 55 -45.95 33.61 5.07
CA GLN A 55 -44.80 34.33 4.51
C GLN A 55 -44.35 35.45 5.46
N THR A 56 -43.04 35.60 5.67
CA THR A 56 -42.39 36.92 5.88
C THR A 56 -40.89 36.83 5.65
N GLN A 57 -40.34 37.74 4.86
CA GLN A 57 -38.90 37.76 4.56
C GLN A 57 -38.10 38.39 5.71
N ARG A 58 -37.02 37.73 6.12
CA ARG A 58 -35.83 38.40 6.70
C ARG A 58 -34.59 37.85 6.01
N GLN A 59 -33.88 38.70 5.27
CA GLN A 59 -32.66 38.31 4.55
C GLN A 59 -31.56 37.90 5.54
N LYS A 60 -30.87 36.81 5.23
CA LYS A 60 -29.66 36.36 5.94
C LYS A 60 -28.42 36.85 5.16
N PRO A 61 -27.35 37.30 5.83
CA PRO A 61 -26.15 37.74 5.14
C PRO A 61 -25.51 36.60 4.35
N THR A 62 -25.01 36.94 3.17
CA THR A 62 -24.46 36.00 2.19
C THR A 62 -23.07 35.49 2.60
N ALA A 63 -22.67 34.35 2.03
CA ALA A 63 -21.35 33.77 2.24
C ALA A 63 -20.19 34.62 1.67
N ALA A 64 -20.47 35.73 0.98
CA ALA A 64 -19.50 36.73 0.56
C ALA A 64 -19.22 37.75 1.68
N GLU A 65 -20.26 38.25 2.35
CA GLU A 65 -20.13 39.22 3.46
C GLU A 65 -19.43 38.60 4.68
N ILE A 66 -19.68 37.32 4.94
CA ILE A 66 -18.96 36.54 5.97
C ILE A 66 -17.47 36.38 5.59
N ARG A 67 -17.14 36.22 4.30
CA ARG A 67 -15.75 36.14 3.83
C ARG A 67 -15.03 37.50 3.90
N ALA A 68 -15.70 38.59 3.54
CA ALA A 68 -15.14 39.94 3.62
C ALA A 68 -14.72 40.30 5.06
N ARG A 69 -15.51 39.89 6.07
CA ARG A 69 -15.15 40.05 7.49
C ARG A 69 -13.98 39.18 7.96
N ILE A 70 -13.71 38.05 7.31
CA ILE A 70 -12.59 37.16 7.65
C ILE A 70 -11.28 37.64 7.01
N VAL A 71 -11.33 38.16 5.78
CA VAL A 71 -10.13 38.67 5.07
C VAL A 71 -9.52 39.88 5.78
N LYS A 72 -10.34 40.76 6.38
CA LYS A 72 -9.89 41.99 7.07
C LYS A 72 -9.10 41.76 8.37
N VAL A 73 -8.92 40.50 8.80
CA VAL A 73 -8.12 40.12 9.98
C VAL A 73 -6.77 39.47 9.58
N ALA A 74 -6.58 39.12 8.31
CA ALA A 74 -5.44 38.33 7.84
C ALA A 74 -4.32 39.12 7.14
N THR A 75 -4.50 40.42 6.89
CA THR A 75 -3.50 41.28 6.24
C THR A 75 -2.68 42.06 7.27
N GLY A 76 -1.68 41.39 7.84
CA GLY A 76 -0.66 42.00 8.69
C GLY A 76 0.60 41.13 8.72
N PHE A 77 1.75 41.74 8.40
CA PHE A 77 3.09 41.16 8.25
C PHE A 77 3.44 40.50 6.89
N PRO A 78 4.70 40.59 6.43
CA PRO A 78 5.00 40.68 4.99
C PRO A 78 5.67 39.43 4.41
N THR A 79 5.50 39.25 3.10
CA THR A 79 6.26 38.32 2.27
C THR A 79 7.63 38.89 1.91
N TYR A 80 8.70 38.09 2.02
CA TYR A 80 10.00 38.40 1.39
C TYR A 80 10.24 37.55 0.14
N GLY A 81 10.88 38.16 -0.84
CA GLY A 81 10.80 37.76 -2.25
C GLY A 81 11.89 36.83 -2.78
N SER A 82 11.72 36.54 -4.07
CA SER A 82 12.61 35.76 -4.92
C SER A 82 13.97 36.40 -5.18
N HIS A 83 15.00 35.56 -5.38
CA HIS A 83 16.16 35.92 -6.21
C HIS A 83 16.41 34.87 -7.31
N LYS A 84 16.69 35.37 -8.52
CA LYS A 84 17.25 34.63 -9.66
C LYS A 84 18.68 35.13 -9.90
N THR A 85 19.62 34.23 -10.12
CA THR A 85 20.83 34.31 -10.98
C THR A 85 21.59 32.96 -10.86
N ALA A 86 22.49 32.51 -11.73
CA ALA A 86 22.66 32.56 -13.20
C ALA A 86 24.06 31.95 -13.53
N GLY A 87 24.14 30.82 -14.27
CA GLY A 87 25.40 30.23 -14.83
C GLY A 87 26.50 29.80 -13.83
N TRP A 88 27.42 28.87 -14.08
CA TRP A 88 28.24 28.63 -15.28
C TRP A 88 28.80 27.18 -15.33
N ARG A 89 29.00 26.68 -16.56
CA ARG A 89 30.00 25.71 -17.08
C ARG A 89 30.53 24.51 -16.24
N SER A 90 30.19 23.32 -16.75
CA SER A 90 31.05 22.14 -17.03
C SER A 90 32.42 21.95 -16.36
N ALA A 91 32.62 20.78 -15.73
CA ALA A 91 33.92 20.11 -15.60
C ALA A 91 33.74 18.57 -15.70
N ALA A 92 34.70 17.89 -16.32
CA ALA A 92 34.72 16.44 -16.58
C ALA A 92 35.30 15.65 -15.38
N PRO A 93 35.19 14.30 -15.34
CA PRO A 93 35.57 13.52 -14.15
C PRO A 93 37.08 13.28 -14.05
N VAL A 94 37.64 13.43 -12.86
CA VAL A 94 39.02 13.04 -12.55
C VAL A 94 39.05 11.61 -12.03
N ALA A 95 39.83 10.75 -12.68
CA ALA A 95 40.13 9.41 -12.24
C ALA A 95 41.57 9.29 -11.74
N ALA A 96 41.74 8.93 -10.46
CA ALA A 96 42.92 8.29 -9.87
C ALA A 96 42.50 7.79 -8.47
N GLY A 97 42.80 6.59 -7.98
CA GLY A 97 43.64 5.53 -8.53
C GLY A 97 44.86 5.28 -7.64
N ILE A 98 44.83 4.24 -6.81
CA ILE A 98 46.01 3.64 -6.16
C ILE A 98 45.90 2.11 -6.25
N ARG A 99 47.06 1.46 -6.43
CA ARG A 99 47.23 0.05 -6.80
C ARG A 99 47.49 -0.84 -5.58
N ALA A 100 47.21 -2.13 -5.71
CA ALA A 100 48.08 -3.19 -5.21
C ALA A 100 48.11 -4.34 -6.24
N ARG A 101 49.29 -4.94 -6.47
CA ARG A 101 49.54 -6.06 -7.40
C ARG A 101 49.90 -7.32 -6.61
N GLY A 102 49.73 -8.50 -7.21
CA GLY A 102 50.20 -9.79 -6.69
C GLY A 102 49.33 -10.96 -7.15
N SER A 103 49.26 -11.25 -8.45
CA SER A 103 50.10 -12.27 -9.12
C SER A 103 49.68 -13.72 -8.84
N ALA A 104 49.08 -14.37 -9.84
CA ALA A 104 48.84 -15.81 -9.86
C ALA A 104 49.46 -16.43 -11.13
N ARG A 105 50.08 -17.61 -11.02
CA ARG A 105 50.43 -18.47 -12.16
C ARG A 105 50.44 -19.96 -11.75
N HIS A 106 49.75 -20.76 -12.55
CA HIS A 106 49.92 -22.22 -12.72
C HIS A 106 49.49 -23.07 -11.49
N LEU A 107 49.07 -24.33 -11.62
CA LEU A 107 49.22 -25.32 -12.71
C LEU A 107 47.91 -26.13 -12.93
N ALA A 108 47.79 -26.83 -14.06
CA ALA A 108 46.65 -27.71 -14.38
C ALA A 108 46.95 -29.19 -14.11
N ARG A 109 45.92 -30.02 -13.79
CA ARG A 109 45.72 -31.39 -14.36
C ARG A 109 44.44 -32.12 -13.91
N ARG A 110 43.68 -32.56 -14.94
CA ARG A 110 42.88 -33.79 -15.20
C ARG A 110 42.47 -34.82 -14.11
N VAL A 111 41.47 -35.63 -14.52
CA VAL A 111 41.01 -36.99 -14.06
C VAL A 111 39.88 -36.92 -13.02
N ARG A 112 38.59 -37.13 -13.38
CA ARG A 112 37.81 -38.31 -13.84
C ARG A 112 37.29 -39.22 -12.71
N ALA A 113 35.94 -39.26 -12.61
CA ALA A 113 35.04 -40.41 -12.51
C ALA A 113 35.21 -41.50 -11.42
N GLY A 114 34.05 -41.93 -10.88
CA GLY A 114 33.84 -43.15 -10.08
C GLY A 114 33.16 -42.84 -8.74
N SER A 115 31.89 -43.15 -8.42
CA SER A 115 30.99 -44.30 -8.64
C SER A 115 31.06 -45.42 -7.58
N SER A 116 30.19 -45.35 -6.58
CA SER A 116 29.56 -46.45 -5.80
C SER A 116 28.86 -45.81 -4.59
N LYS A 117 27.59 -46.06 -4.20
CA LYS A 117 26.73 -47.26 -4.06
C LYS A 117 26.83 -47.98 -2.70
N TRP A 118 25.86 -47.65 -1.82
CA TRP A 118 25.21 -48.53 -0.82
C TRP A 118 26.10 -49.05 0.36
N PRO A 119 25.54 -49.68 1.42
CA PRO A 119 24.55 -49.06 2.33
C PRO A 119 24.69 -49.47 3.83
N GLY A 120 23.86 -48.86 4.68
CA GLY A 120 23.02 -49.63 5.62
C GLY A 120 23.44 -49.76 7.08
N LEU A 121 22.40 -49.78 7.93
CA LEU A 121 22.35 -50.25 9.34
C LEU A 121 23.23 -49.44 10.33
N GLY A 122 22.81 -49.12 11.54
CA GLY A 122 21.63 -49.53 12.31
C GLY A 122 22.07 -49.61 13.79
N GLY A 123 21.36 -48.96 14.71
CA GLY A 123 21.82 -48.93 16.11
C GLY A 123 20.95 -48.06 17.01
N VAL A 124 20.17 -48.72 17.87
CA VAL A 124 19.43 -48.09 18.97
C VAL A 124 20.41 -47.76 20.10
N GLY A 125 20.27 -46.57 20.72
CA GLY A 125 21.10 -46.16 21.85
C GLY A 125 20.35 -45.25 22.80
N THR A 126 19.72 -45.83 23.83
CA THR A 126 19.15 -45.09 24.96
C THR A 126 20.25 -44.58 25.88
N GLY A 127 20.26 -43.28 26.20
CA GLY A 127 21.19 -42.69 27.15
C GLY A 127 20.60 -41.46 27.85
N ARG A 128 20.48 -41.54 29.18
CA ARG A 128 20.08 -40.43 30.07
C ARG A 128 21.33 -39.75 30.62
N GLN A 129 21.14 -38.54 31.20
CA GLN A 129 22.12 -37.79 32.00
C GLN A 129 23.30 -37.21 31.15
N ASP A 130 23.88 -36.04 31.45
CA ASP A 130 23.90 -35.28 32.72
C ASP A 130 23.64 -33.77 32.59
N ALA A 131 23.43 -33.11 33.73
CA ALA A 131 23.36 -31.67 33.87
C ALA A 131 24.73 -31.05 34.20
N VAL A 132 24.99 -29.83 33.71
CA VAL A 132 26.07 -28.97 34.23
C VAL A 132 25.51 -27.57 34.51
N LEU A 133 25.85 -27.04 35.69
CA LEU A 133 25.44 -25.74 36.22
C LEU A 133 26.57 -24.70 36.14
N HIS A 134 26.20 -23.45 36.42
CA HIS A 134 27.05 -22.24 36.55
C HIS A 134 27.54 -21.62 35.23
N GLY A 135 27.58 -20.29 35.08
CA GLY A 135 27.09 -19.22 35.97
C GLY A 135 27.44 -17.84 35.40
N GLY A 136 26.63 -16.80 35.69
CA GLY A 136 26.90 -15.44 35.20
C GLY A 136 26.00 -14.36 35.81
N HIS A 137 26.58 -13.46 36.59
CA HIS A 137 25.89 -12.37 37.29
C HIS A 137 25.92 -11.03 36.54
N GLY A 138 24.83 -10.26 36.63
CA GLY A 138 24.78 -8.79 36.41
C GLY A 138 24.86 -8.34 34.93
N TRP A 139 24.20 -7.28 34.48
CA TRP A 139 23.71 -6.08 35.18
C TRP A 139 22.39 -5.54 34.57
N LEU A 140 21.55 -4.92 35.41
CA LEU A 140 20.34 -4.18 35.00
C LEU A 140 20.58 -2.66 35.04
N PRO A 141 20.23 -1.89 33.98
CA PRO A 141 20.04 -0.45 34.08
C PRO A 141 18.58 -0.08 34.43
N ARG A 142 18.43 0.96 35.28
CA ARG A 142 17.12 1.43 35.78
C ARG A 142 16.28 2.12 34.69
N GLN A 143 14.96 2.01 34.84
CA GLN A 143 13.97 2.69 34.02
C GLN A 143 13.93 4.22 34.31
N THR A 144 13.68 5.01 33.28
CA THR A 144 13.25 6.42 33.40
C THR A 144 11.90 6.60 32.70
N ALA A 145 11.05 7.49 33.25
CA ALA A 145 9.64 7.59 32.85
C ALA A 145 9.44 8.17 31.44
N ALA A 146 8.55 7.56 30.67
CA ALA A 146 8.21 8.01 29.32
C ALA A 146 7.35 9.30 29.33
N PRO A 147 7.64 10.30 28.46
CA PRO A 147 6.80 11.49 28.32
C PRO A 147 5.50 11.18 27.56
N ARG A 148 4.44 11.93 27.87
CA ARG A 148 3.13 11.82 27.20
C ARG A 148 3.23 12.20 25.71
N PRO A 149 2.54 11.49 24.80
CA PRO A 149 2.57 11.80 23.37
C PRO A 149 1.85 13.13 23.04
N PRO A 150 2.32 13.90 22.05
CA PRO A 150 1.65 15.13 21.61
C PRO A 150 0.34 14.83 20.84
N ARG A 151 -0.61 15.76 20.92
CA ARG A 151 -1.87 15.67 20.17
C ARG A 151 -1.63 15.92 18.68
N TRP A 152 -1.96 14.94 17.84
CA TRP A 152 -1.96 15.09 16.38
C TRP A 152 -3.05 16.06 15.92
N GLN A 153 -2.65 17.09 15.18
CA GLN A 153 -3.58 17.83 14.31
C GLN A 153 -3.70 17.09 12.98
N ARG A 154 -4.94 16.88 12.52
CA ARG A 154 -5.24 16.13 11.30
C ARG A 154 -4.86 16.91 10.03
N PRO A 155 -4.30 16.27 9.00
CA PRO A 155 -4.43 16.74 7.63
C PRO A 155 -5.92 16.67 7.22
N PHE A 156 -6.41 17.75 6.63
CA PHE A 156 -7.83 17.90 6.28
C PHE A 156 -8.11 17.16 4.95
N CYS A 157 -8.68 15.95 5.02
CA CYS A 157 -9.15 15.24 3.83
C CYS A 157 -10.61 15.61 3.55
N ARG A 158 -10.87 16.47 2.56
CA ARG A 158 -12.23 16.75 2.07
C ARG A 158 -12.58 15.78 0.95
N SER A 159 -13.57 14.93 1.21
CA SER A 159 -14.33 14.28 0.16
C SER A 159 -15.06 15.32 -0.69
N THR A 160 -14.98 15.17 -2.01
CA THR A 160 -15.87 15.86 -2.96
C THR A 160 -16.63 14.83 -3.76
N ARG A 161 -17.94 14.75 -3.49
CA ARG A 161 -18.90 14.18 -4.45
C ARG A 161 -18.98 15.15 -5.64
N PHE A 162 -18.97 14.65 -6.86
CA PHE A 162 -19.40 15.40 -8.04
C PHE A 162 -20.76 14.89 -8.50
N GLY A 163 -21.75 15.78 -8.46
CA GLY A 163 -22.96 15.69 -9.28
C GLY A 163 -22.81 16.61 -10.49
N ALA A 164 -23.39 16.23 -11.61
CA ALA A 164 -23.26 16.96 -12.88
C ALA A 164 -24.11 18.24 -12.93
N ALA A 165 -23.71 19.22 -13.76
CA ALA A 165 -24.50 19.66 -14.94
C ALA A 165 -24.03 21.01 -15.56
N LYS A 166 -23.86 20.96 -16.89
CA LYS A 166 -24.20 21.95 -17.94
C LYS A 166 -23.57 23.37 -18.00
N LYS A 167 -23.45 23.81 -19.26
CA LYS A 167 -22.88 25.07 -19.79
C LYS A 167 -23.84 26.26 -19.61
N THR A 168 -23.30 27.48 -19.48
CA THR A 168 -23.52 28.64 -20.40
C THR A 168 -22.61 29.85 -20.05
N ARG A 169 -22.50 30.79 -20.99
CA ARG A 169 -21.81 32.10 -21.00
C ARG A 169 -22.80 33.11 -21.68
N PRO A 170 -22.54 34.44 -21.75
CA PRO A 170 -21.87 35.37 -20.84
C PRO A 170 -22.71 36.68 -20.66
N VAL A 171 -22.04 37.82 -20.38
CA VAL A 171 -22.37 39.26 -20.67
C VAL A 171 -22.40 40.16 -19.41
N GLY A 172 -21.81 41.37 -19.51
CA GLY A 172 -22.11 42.51 -18.63
C GLY A 172 -20.93 43.21 -17.93
N ALA A 173 -20.28 44.15 -18.62
CA ALA A 173 -19.64 45.34 -18.01
C ALA A 173 -20.68 46.51 -18.02
N PRO A 174 -20.43 47.78 -17.59
CA PRO A 174 -19.15 48.47 -17.32
C PRO A 174 -19.13 49.53 -16.18
N THR A 175 -18.09 50.39 -16.17
CA THR A 175 -17.93 51.70 -15.45
C THR A 175 -17.67 51.69 -13.93
N GLY A 176 -16.89 52.63 -13.35
CA GLY A 176 -16.06 53.67 -13.97
C GLY A 176 -15.27 54.58 -12.98
N THR A 177 -14.25 55.26 -13.53
CA THR A 177 -13.68 56.59 -13.15
C THR A 177 -13.08 56.93 -11.77
N ARG A 178 -11.81 57.41 -11.84
CA ARG A 178 -11.23 58.61 -11.14
C ARG A 178 -11.04 58.56 -9.60
N ALA A 179 -10.13 59.31 -8.97
CA ALA A 179 -8.88 59.99 -9.36
C ALA A 179 -8.11 60.41 -8.08
N GLY A 180 -6.84 60.82 -8.17
CA GLY A 180 -6.11 61.45 -7.05
C GLY A 180 -4.60 61.52 -7.30
N ALA A 181 -4.03 62.73 -7.30
CA ALA A 181 -2.62 62.98 -7.65
C ALA A 181 -1.99 64.05 -6.75
N CYS A 182 -0.68 63.92 -6.51
CA CYS A 182 0.32 64.92 -6.08
C CYS A 182 1.70 64.26 -6.33
N GLY A 183 2.77 64.91 -6.75
CA GLY A 183 3.02 66.34 -7.02
C GLY A 183 4.47 66.68 -6.66
N CYS A 184 5.16 67.51 -7.47
CA CYS A 184 6.58 67.93 -7.42
C CYS A 184 7.60 67.02 -8.15
N GLN A 185 8.58 67.50 -8.93
CA GLN A 185 8.79 68.72 -9.75
C GLN A 185 10.11 68.49 -10.55
N GLN A 186 10.34 69.27 -11.61
CA GLN A 186 11.36 69.07 -12.67
C GLN A 186 12.59 70.03 -12.48
N PRO A 187 13.57 70.24 -13.42
CA PRO A 187 13.70 69.91 -14.86
C PRO A 187 15.05 69.19 -15.22
N SER A 188 15.64 69.14 -16.42
CA SER A 188 15.44 69.82 -17.74
C SER A 188 15.73 68.87 -18.97
N PRO A 189 16.27 69.22 -20.18
CA PRO A 189 15.57 68.83 -21.43
C PRO A 189 16.42 68.13 -22.54
N ARG A 190 15.73 67.54 -23.55
CA ARG A 190 16.01 67.73 -25.00
C ARG A 190 15.03 67.01 -25.97
N SER A 191 14.44 67.79 -26.87
CA SER A 191 14.00 67.48 -28.26
C SER A 191 13.23 66.19 -28.63
N VAL A 192 11.89 66.30 -28.65
CA VAL A 192 11.03 66.37 -29.88
C VAL A 192 11.22 65.34 -31.04
N LEU A 193 10.24 64.41 -31.15
CA LEU A 193 9.48 63.90 -32.34
C LEU A 193 10.19 63.40 -33.64
N PRO A 194 9.51 62.61 -34.53
CA PRO A 194 8.37 61.72 -34.35
C PRO A 194 8.62 60.25 -34.83
N ARG A 195 7.77 59.29 -34.43
CA ARG A 195 7.78 57.90 -34.95
C ARG A 195 6.47 57.56 -35.67
N ARG A 196 6.51 57.34 -36.99
CA ARG A 196 5.55 56.53 -37.77
C ARG A 196 6.21 55.92 -39.01
N ALA A 197 6.60 54.65 -38.93
CA ALA A 197 6.69 53.67 -40.03
C ALA A 197 7.48 52.43 -39.56
N ALA A 198 6.80 51.34 -39.22
CA ALA A 198 7.34 49.97 -39.12
C ALA A 198 6.24 48.96 -38.76
N THR A 199 5.11 49.00 -39.46
CA THR A 199 4.26 47.79 -39.60
C THR A 199 4.97 46.83 -40.55
N TRP A 200 4.68 45.52 -40.48
CA TRP A 200 5.35 44.43 -41.21
C TRP A 200 6.68 43.92 -40.61
N LEU A 201 6.62 43.15 -39.51
CA LEU A 201 7.50 42.00 -39.21
C LEU A 201 7.10 41.22 -37.93
N VAL A 202 5.80 40.96 -37.71
CA VAL A 202 5.30 40.19 -36.54
C VAL A 202 4.44 38.97 -36.94
N ALA A 203 4.09 38.83 -38.22
CA ALA A 203 3.14 37.81 -38.69
C ALA A 203 3.72 36.39 -38.90
N LEU A 204 5.01 36.15 -38.66
CA LEU A 204 5.66 34.84 -38.93
C LEU A 204 6.32 34.15 -37.72
N SER A 205 6.15 34.68 -36.50
CA SER A 205 6.77 34.10 -35.29
C SER A 205 5.78 33.50 -34.28
N LEU A 206 4.48 33.57 -34.56
CA LEU A 206 3.40 33.14 -33.65
C LEU A 206 2.65 31.87 -34.10
N ALA A 207 3.01 31.29 -35.25
CA ALA A 207 2.43 30.04 -35.75
C ALA A 207 3.15 28.76 -35.24
N ALA A 208 4.29 28.88 -34.56
CA ALA A 208 5.16 27.76 -34.20
C ALA A 208 4.93 27.16 -32.79
N PHE A 209 3.93 27.65 -32.03
CA PHE A 209 3.69 27.23 -30.63
C PHE A 209 2.33 26.57 -30.35
N PHE A 210 1.58 26.21 -31.40
CA PHE A 210 0.45 25.29 -31.33
C PHE A 210 0.67 24.10 -32.27
N ALA A 211 1.76 23.36 -32.06
CA ALA A 211 1.75 21.96 -32.45
C ALA A 211 0.73 21.25 -31.53
N PRO A 212 -0.38 20.67 -32.05
CA PRO A 212 -1.20 19.79 -31.24
C PRO A 212 -0.31 18.64 -30.76
N ALA A 213 -0.40 18.29 -29.47
CA ALA A 213 0.14 17.01 -29.03
C ALA A 213 -0.50 15.93 -29.90
N ALA A 214 0.29 14.98 -30.43
CA ALA A 214 -0.16 14.06 -31.46
C ALA A 214 -1.29 13.15 -30.95
N GLU A 215 -2.53 13.60 -31.14
CA GLU A 215 -3.77 13.04 -30.56
C GLU A 215 -4.32 11.84 -31.35
N ASN A 216 -3.52 11.30 -32.26
CA ASN A 216 -3.91 10.24 -33.18
C ASN A 216 -3.54 8.86 -32.63
N GLY A 217 -4.44 8.34 -31.78
CA GLY A 217 -4.59 6.89 -31.60
C GLY A 217 -4.78 6.18 -32.96
N PRO A 218 -4.49 4.87 -33.05
CA PRO A 218 -4.50 4.17 -34.33
C PRO A 218 -5.87 4.26 -34.99
N GLU A 219 -5.88 4.64 -36.26
CA GLU A 219 -7.12 4.86 -37.01
C GLU A 219 -7.81 3.56 -37.38
N THR A 220 -7.02 2.50 -37.56
CA THR A 220 -7.46 1.20 -38.05
C THR A 220 -6.84 0.06 -37.25
N VAL A 221 -7.42 -1.14 -37.33
CA VAL A 221 -6.84 -2.36 -36.76
C VAL A 221 -5.46 -2.64 -37.38
N ALA A 222 -5.28 -2.37 -38.69
CA ALA A 222 -4.00 -2.50 -39.37
C ALA A 222 -2.91 -1.58 -38.78
N THR A 223 -3.20 -0.29 -38.61
CA THR A 223 -2.25 0.68 -38.03
C THR A 223 -1.99 0.43 -36.53
N LEU A 224 -2.96 -0.14 -35.80
CA LEU A 224 -2.73 -0.65 -34.44
C LEU A 224 -1.71 -1.80 -34.44
N ARG A 225 -1.89 -2.80 -35.31
CA ARG A 225 -0.99 -3.95 -35.42
C ARG A 225 0.43 -3.53 -35.79
N GLU A 226 0.57 -2.64 -36.79
CA GLU A 226 1.84 -2.09 -37.22
C GLU A 226 2.57 -1.34 -36.08
N ARG A 227 1.86 -0.49 -35.32
CA ARG A 227 2.44 0.22 -34.17
C ARG A 227 2.91 -0.73 -33.07
N ILE A 228 2.11 -1.73 -32.71
CA ILE A 228 2.51 -2.73 -31.70
C ILE A 228 3.71 -3.54 -32.20
N PHE A 229 3.68 -4.05 -33.42
CA PHE A 229 4.78 -4.81 -34.01
C PHE A 229 6.08 -3.99 -34.06
N THR A 230 6.00 -2.75 -34.55
CA THR A 230 7.13 -1.82 -34.60
C THR A 230 7.67 -1.49 -33.22
N HIS A 231 6.84 -1.49 -32.19
CA HIS A 231 7.28 -1.29 -30.80
C HIS A 231 8.01 -2.51 -30.25
N VAL A 232 7.38 -3.69 -30.27
CA VAL A 232 7.96 -4.90 -29.63
C VAL A 232 9.22 -5.40 -30.32
N SER A 233 9.40 -5.07 -31.61
CA SER A 233 10.57 -5.44 -32.41
C SER A 233 11.79 -4.51 -32.27
N GLN A 234 11.73 -3.47 -31.41
CA GLN A 234 12.84 -2.51 -31.29
C GLN A 234 14.10 -3.16 -30.67
N PRO A 235 15.32 -2.81 -31.10
CA PRO A 235 16.56 -3.46 -30.66
C PRO A 235 16.79 -3.50 -29.13
N ARG A 236 16.19 -2.57 -28.36
CA ARG A 236 16.23 -2.62 -26.89
C ARG A 236 15.56 -3.85 -26.27
N PHE A 237 14.71 -4.54 -27.04
CA PHE A 237 14.02 -5.77 -26.66
C PHE A 237 14.73 -7.04 -27.14
N ALA A 238 15.93 -6.97 -27.73
CA ALA A 238 16.66 -8.12 -28.28
C ALA A 238 17.00 -9.24 -27.26
N ARG A 239 16.86 -8.98 -25.95
CA ARG A 239 16.98 -9.97 -24.86
C ARG A 239 15.69 -10.17 -24.07
N ALA A 240 14.68 -9.37 -24.36
CA ALA A 240 13.38 -9.42 -23.72
C ALA A 240 12.49 -10.44 -24.41
N TYR A 241 11.42 -10.85 -23.74
CA TYR A 241 10.42 -11.75 -24.27
C TYR A 241 9.03 -11.13 -24.12
N TRP A 242 8.36 -10.92 -25.25
CA TRP A 242 7.03 -10.31 -25.32
C TRP A 242 5.95 -11.36 -25.57
N GLY A 243 4.93 -11.37 -24.73
CA GLY A 243 3.69 -12.12 -24.87
C GLY A 243 2.51 -11.16 -24.92
N ILE A 244 1.77 -11.13 -26.02
CA ILE A 244 0.64 -10.24 -26.22
C ILE A 244 -0.54 -11.04 -26.78
N HIS A 245 -1.71 -10.84 -26.20
CA HIS A 245 -2.97 -11.25 -26.80
C HIS A 245 -4.03 -10.17 -26.57
N VAL A 246 -4.77 -9.78 -27.61
CA VAL A 246 -5.78 -8.72 -27.60
C VAL A 246 -7.01 -9.18 -28.38
N VAL A 247 -8.18 -9.12 -27.75
CA VAL A 247 -9.44 -9.60 -28.31
C VAL A 247 -10.57 -8.58 -28.07
N SER A 248 -11.46 -8.42 -29.04
CA SER A 248 -12.73 -7.71 -28.84
C SER A 248 -13.71 -8.57 -28.05
N LEU A 249 -14.22 -8.07 -26.92
CA LEU A 249 -15.25 -8.77 -26.14
C LEU A 249 -16.58 -8.90 -26.89
N GLU A 250 -16.83 -8.03 -27.86
CA GLU A 250 -18.08 -7.98 -28.61
C GLU A 250 -18.10 -8.93 -29.81
N THR A 251 -16.99 -9.03 -30.54
CA THR A 251 -16.90 -9.85 -31.77
C THR A 251 -16.13 -11.15 -31.58
N GLY A 252 -15.37 -11.30 -30.49
CA GLY A 252 -14.42 -12.40 -30.29
C GLY A 252 -13.19 -12.34 -31.22
N ARG A 253 -13.04 -11.28 -32.03
CA ARG A 253 -11.94 -11.14 -32.98
C ARG A 253 -10.63 -10.84 -32.28
N VAL A 254 -9.57 -11.56 -32.65
CA VAL A 254 -8.20 -11.27 -32.25
C VAL A 254 -7.70 -10.04 -33.02
N LEU A 255 -7.40 -8.96 -32.29
CA LEU A 255 -6.87 -7.72 -32.86
C LEU A 255 -5.35 -7.78 -33.03
N PHE A 256 -4.64 -8.36 -32.06
CA PHE A 256 -3.20 -8.58 -32.10
C PHE A 256 -2.81 -9.82 -31.28
N THR A 257 -1.78 -10.52 -31.73
CA THR A 257 -1.22 -11.67 -31.02
C THR A 257 0.29 -11.78 -31.25
N ALA A 258 1.05 -12.08 -30.19
CA ALA A 258 2.47 -12.41 -30.26
C ALA A 258 2.81 -13.37 -29.11
N ASN A 259 3.39 -14.55 -29.41
CA ASN A 259 3.71 -15.58 -28.41
C ASN A 259 2.56 -15.94 -27.46
N ALA A 260 1.30 -15.85 -27.90
CA ALA A 260 0.12 -15.96 -27.03
C ALA A 260 -0.06 -17.34 -26.38
N ASP A 261 0.62 -18.37 -26.89
CA ASP A 261 0.61 -19.76 -26.42
C ASP A 261 1.91 -20.17 -25.70
N LYS A 262 2.78 -19.20 -25.40
CA LYS A 262 4.06 -19.42 -24.72
C LYS A 262 3.96 -19.04 -23.25
N TRP A 263 4.76 -19.68 -22.41
CA TRP A 263 4.78 -19.41 -20.98
C TRP A 263 5.56 -18.13 -20.63
N PHE A 264 4.97 -17.36 -19.72
CA PHE A 264 5.57 -16.18 -19.10
C PHE A 264 5.34 -16.26 -17.60
N VAL A 265 6.32 -15.81 -16.81
CA VAL A 265 6.10 -15.53 -15.39
C VAL A 265 5.08 -14.39 -15.29
N PRO A 266 3.89 -14.60 -14.71
CA PRO A 266 2.80 -13.61 -14.71
C PRO A 266 3.09 -12.42 -13.79
N ALA A 267 3.95 -12.59 -12.78
CA ALA A 267 3.95 -11.76 -11.59
C ALA A 267 2.50 -11.61 -11.04
N SER A 268 2.17 -10.47 -10.45
CA SER A 268 0.85 -10.22 -9.84
C SER A 268 -0.36 -10.14 -10.79
N THR A 269 -0.26 -10.45 -12.09
CA THR A 269 -1.46 -10.78 -12.89
C THR A 269 -2.01 -12.17 -12.55
N ALA A 270 -1.22 -13.06 -11.92
CA ALA A 270 -1.70 -14.34 -11.38
C ALA A 270 -2.91 -14.18 -10.45
N LYS A 271 -2.96 -13.08 -9.69
CA LYS A 271 -4.09 -12.73 -8.80
C LYS A 271 -5.44 -12.62 -9.51
N LEU A 272 -5.48 -12.48 -10.83
CA LEU A 272 -6.71 -12.52 -11.61
C LEU A 272 -7.35 -13.92 -11.53
N PHE A 273 -6.56 -14.98 -11.68
CA PHE A 273 -7.03 -16.37 -11.58
C PHE A 273 -7.58 -16.65 -10.17
N THR A 274 -6.84 -16.27 -9.13
CA THR A 274 -7.26 -16.39 -7.73
C THR A 274 -8.54 -15.60 -7.44
N ALA A 275 -8.64 -14.37 -7.95
CA ALA A 275 -9.83 -13.52 -7.78
C ALA A 275 -11.07 -14.08 -8.47
N ALA A 276 -10.91 -14.64 -9.67
CA ALA A 276 -11.98 -15.30 -10.41
C ALA A 276 -12.45 -16.56 -9.68
N LEU A 277 -11.51 -17.41 -9.25
CA LEU A 277 -11.77 -18.62 -8.47
C LEU A 277 -12.61 -18.34 -7.21
N VAL A 278 -12.22 -17.37 -6.37
CA VAL A 278 -13.00 -17.11 -5.13
C VAL A 278 -14.36 -16.48 -5.40
N LEU A 279 -14.52 -15.70 -6.47
CA LEU A 279 -15.85 -15.20 -6.85
C LEU A 279 -16.75 -16.31 -7.40
N ASP A 280 -16.20 -17.27 -8.14
CA ASP A 280 -16.93 -18.43 -8.66
C ASP A 280 -17.34 -19.41 -7.55
N VAL A 281 -16.41 -19.74 -6.65
CA VAL A 281 -16.60 -20.79 -5.63
C VAL A 281 -17.26 -20.28 -4.35
N LEU A 282 -16.96 -19.06 -3.89
CA LEU A 282 -17.45 -18.54 -2.61
C LEU A 282 -18.59 -17.51 -2.78
N GLY A 283 -18.64 -16.82 -3.92
CA GLY A 283 -19.60 -15.75 -4.19
C GLY A 283 -19.27 -14.41 -3.49
N PRO A 284 -19.85 -13.29 -3.96
CA PRO A 284 -19.48 -11.93 -3.56
C PRO A 284 -19.90 -11.55 -2.13
N ASP A 285 -20.78 -12.34 -1.51
CA ASP A 285 -21.28 -12.17 -0.14
C ASP A 285 -20.52 -12.98 0.91
N PHE A 286 -19.58 -13.85 0.49
CA PHE A 286 -18.79 -14.65 1.42
C PHE A 286 -18.07 -13.80 2.47
N ARG A 287 -18.06 -14.28 3.71
CA ARG A 287 -17.39 -13.65 4.85
C ARG A 287 -16.53 -14.67 5.57
N VAL A 288 -15.36 -14.24 6.00
CA VAL A 288 -14.49 -15.06 6.85
C VAL A 288 -14.93 -14.89 8.30
N ARG A 289 -15.22 -15.99 8.99
CA ARG A 289 -15.60 -15.99 10.42
C ARG A 289 -14.39 -16.24 11.30
N THR A 290 -14.14 -15.36 12.27
CA THR A 290 -13.16 -15.56 13.35
C THR A 290 -13.90 -15.78 14.67
N SER A 291 -13.64 -16.91 15.33
CA SER A 291 -14.42 -17.40 16.47
C SER A 291 -13.62 -17.36 17.77
N VAL A 292 -14.30 -17.31 18.92
CA VAL A 292 -13.68 -17.45 20.24
C VAL A 292 -14.40 -18.54 21.03
N TYR A 293 -13.62 -19.50 21.56
CA TYR A 293 -14.08 -20.66 22.31
C TYR A 293 -13.44 -20.72 23.71
N ALA A 294 -14.06 -21.48 24.61
CA ALA A 294 -13.45 -21.96 25.85
C ALA A 294 -14.05 -23.32 26.22
N ASP A 295 -13.43 -24.07 27.13
CA ASP A 295 -13.92 -25.42 27.51
C ASP A 295 -15.34 -25.40 28.08
N ALA A 296 -15.72 -24.30 28.75
CA ALA A 296 -17.05 -24.04 29.30
C ALA A 296 -17.41 -22.55 29.20
N ARG A 297 -18.67 -22.21 29.49
CA ARG A 297 -19.12 -20.82 29.71
C ARG A 297 -18.44 -20.24 30.97
N PRO A 298 -18.27 -18.91 31.08
CA PRO A 298 -17.78 -18.31 32.32
C PRO A 298 -18.77 -18.54 33.48
N ASP A 299 -18.23 -18.59 34.70
CA ASP A 299 -19.02 -18.66 35.93
C ASP A 299 -19.82 -17.38 36.21
N ALA A 300 -20.62 -17.36 37.28
CA ALA A 300 -21.42 -16.21 37.68
C ALA A 300 -20.60 -14.94 37.98
N ALA A 301 -19.30 -15.06 38.28
CA ALA A 301 -18.38 -13.95 38.46
C ALA A 301 -17.70 -13.51 37.13
N GLY A 302 -18.01 -14.16 36.01
CA GLY A 302 -17.41 -13.90 34.70
C GLY A 302 -16.06 -14.61 34.51
N THR A 303 -15.76 -15.67 35.26
CA THR A 303 -14.45 -16.33 35.22
C THR A 303 -14.47 -17.57 34.34
N LEU A 304 -13.52 -17.66 33.41
CA LEU A 304 -13.14 -18.90 32.73
C LEU A 304 -12.03 -19.60 33.52
N ALA A 305 -12.25 -20.88 33.84
CA ALA A 305 -11.26 -21.70 34.56
C ALA A 305 -10.08 -22.12 33.68
N GLY A 306 -10.34 -22.47 32.42
CA GLY A 306 -9.36 -22.87 31.42
C GLY A 306 -8.80 -21.73 30.56
N ASP A 307 -8.35 -22.09 29.36
CA ASP A 307 -7.86 -21.15 28.35
C ASP A 307 -9.00 -20.48 27.56
N LEU A 308 -8.70 -19.33 26.96
CA LEU A 308 -9.52 -18.71 25.93
C LEU A 308 -8.90 -19.00 24.55
N ARG A 309 -9.63 -19.65 23.64
CA ARG A 309 -9.15 -20.02 22.29
C ARG A 309 -9.70 -19.09 21.23
N LEU A 310 -8.84 -18.28 20.62
CA LEU A 310 -9.15 -17.46 19.44
C LEU A 310 -8.85 -18.29 18.19
N PHE A 311 -9.87 -18.65 17.41
CA PHE A 311 -9.74 -19.47 16.21
C PHE A 311 -9.93 -18.65 14.93
N GLY A 312 -8.84 -18.49 14.18
CA GLY A 312 -8.83 -17.78 12.90
C GLY A 312 -9.12 -18.68 11.72
N ARG A 313 -9.74 -18.10 10.68
CA ARG A 313 -10.01 -18.77 9.40
C ARG A 313 -9.46 -17.99 8.19
N GLY A 314 -8.45 -17.15 8.40
CA GLY A 314 -7.76 -16.41 7.33
C GLY A 314 -8.41 -15.08 6.94
N ASP A 315 -8.99 -14.35 7.90
CA ASP A 315 -9.66 -13.07 7.64
C ASP A 315 -8.63 -11.97 7.28
N PRO A 316 -8.63 -11.41 6.05
CA PRO A 316 -7.72 -10.32 5.67
C PRO A 316 -8.22 -8.93 6.12
N GLY A 317 -9.42 -8.85 6.72
CA GLY A 317 -10.12 -7.62 7.08
C GLY A 317 -9.60 -6.90 8.33
N PHE A 318 -8.84 -7.58 9.20
CA PHE A 318 -8.25 -6.98 10.41
C PHE A 318 -7.12 -6.00 10.06
N ASN A 319 -7.45 -4.77 9.68
CA ASN A 319 -6.49 -3.77 9.22
C ASN A 319 -6.38 -2.57 10.17
N VAL A 320 -5.33 -2.57 10.99
CA VAL A 320 -5.08 -1.56 12.04
C VAL A 320 -4.69 -0.21 11.44
N ALA A 321 -3.91 -0.20 10.36
CA ALA A 321 -3.58 1.01 9.62
C ALA A 321 -4.83 1.71 9.08
N ALA A 322 -5.80 0.95 8.54
CA ALA A 322 -7.10 1.46 8.10
C ALA A 322 -8.00 1.93 9.27
N ALA A 323 -7.86 1.33 10.46
CA ALA A 323 -8.48 1.82 11.69
C ALA A 323 -7.89 3.15 12.19
N GLY A 324 -6.74 3.58 11.65
CA GLY A 324 -6.01 4.81 12.01
C GLY A 324 -4.83 4.59 12.95
N GLY A 325 -4.32 3.35 13.03
CA GLY A 325 -3.33 2.91 14.03
C GLY A 325 -3.96 2.54 15.37
N ASP A 326 -5.28 2.46 15.43
CA ASP A 326 -6.05 2.17 16.64
C ASP A 326 -6.35 0.66 16.75
N TRP A 327 -5.58 -0.01 17.62
CA TRP A 327 -5.70 -1.43 17.93
C TRP A 327 -7.04 -1.79 18.57
N ASP A 328 -7.58 -0.93 19.43
CA ASP A 328 -8.84 -1.22 20.12
C ASP A 328 -10.00 -1.14 19.14
N ARG A 329 -9.99 -0.17 18.22
CA ARG A 329 -10.96 -0.10 17.13
C ARG A 329 -10.84 -1.27 16.15
N ALA A 330 -9.62 -1.70 15.81
CA ALA A 330 -9.40 -2.80 14.86
C ALA A 330 -9.83 -4.16 15.42
N LEU A 331 -9.64 -4.40 16.73
CA LEU A 331 -9.97 -5.67 17.40
C LEU A 331 -11.31 -5.63 18.14
N ALA A 332 -12.02 -4.50 18.15
CA ALA A 332 -13.29 -4.31 18.85
C ALA A 332 -14.31 -5.44 18.61
N PRO A 333 -14.58 -5.93 17.38
CA PRO A 333 -15.58 -6.98 17.17
C PRO A 333 -15.29 -8.29 17.95
N LEU A 334 -14.02 -8.70 18.02
CA LEU A 334 -13.61 -9.88 18.78
C LEU A 334 -13.64 -9.64 20.29
N VAL A 335 -13.20 -8.46 20.74
CA VAL A 335 -13.19 -8.12 22.17
C VAL A 335 -14.61 -7.98 22.70
N GLU A 336 -15.51 -7.40 21.91
CA GLU A 336 -16.94 -7.33 22.22
C GLU A 336 -17.61 -8.69 22.27
N ALA A 337 -17.22 -9.64 21.41
CA ALA A 337 -17.72 -11.02 21.49
C ALA A 337 -17.38 -11.66 22.85
N VAL A 338 -16.14 -11.50 23.33
CA VAL A 338 -15.69 -12.02 24.64
C VAL A 338 -16.39 -11.31 25.82
N VAL A 339 -16.51 -9.99 25.77
CA VAL A 339 -17.17 -9.21 26.83
C VAL A 339 -18.67 -9.50 26.88
N ARG A 340 -19.34 -9.65 25.72
CA ARG A 340 -20.78 -9.99 25.62
C ARG A 340 -21.08 -11.39 26.13
N ALA A 341 -20.12 -12.32 26.04
CA ALA A 341 -20.21 -13.64 26.66
C ALA A 341 -20.09 -13.62 28.20
N GLY A 342 -19.90 -12.44 28.81
CA GLY A 342 -19.80 -12.27 30.27
C GLY A 342 -18.39 -12.45 30.84
N VAL A 343 -17.38 -12.69 29.99
CA VAL A 343 -16.00 -12.95 30.46
C VAL A 343 -15.39 -11.67 31.04
N ARG A 344 -14.98 -11.76 32.31
CA ARG A 344 -14.22 -10.76 33.06
C ARG A 344 -12.80 -11.24 33.36
N GLN A 345 -12.62 -12.55 33.50
CA GLN A 345 -11.33 -13.15 33.83
C GLN A 345 -11.11 -14.49 33.12
N VAL A 346 -9.89 -14.72 32.66
CA VAL A 346 -9.39 -16.01 32.18
C VAL A 346 -8.28 -16.45 33.13
N ARG A 347 -8.50 -17.56 33.85
CA ARG A 347 -7.49 -18.13 34.77
C ARG A 347 -6.36 -18.81 34.01
N GLY A 348 -6.66 -19.45 32.87
CA GLY A 348 -5.68 -19.90 31.89
C GLY A 348 -5.07 -18.75 31.07
N GLY A 349 -4.49 -19.11 29.92
CA GLY A 349 -3.93 -18.19 28.94
C GLY A 349 -4.84 -17.93 27.74
N LEU A 350 -4.22 -17.46 26.66
CA LEU A 350 -4.86 -17.30 25.36
C LEU A 350 -4.23 -18.29 24.38
N LEU A 351 -5.06 -19.06 23.68
CA LEU A 351 -4.64 -19.94 22.59
C LEU A 351 -5.01 -19.27 21.26
N ALA A 352 -4.01 -18.71 20.58
CA ALA A 352 -4.14 -18.15 19.23
C ALA A 352 -4.05 -19.31 18.24
N ASP A 353 -5.21 -19.80 17.80
CA ASP A 353 -5.33 -20.96 16.96
C ASP A 353 -5.47 -20.57 15.49
N ALA A 354 -4.44 -20.90 14.72
CA ALA A 354 -4.34 -20.72 13.28
C ALA A 354 -4.40 -22.05 12.51
N SER A 355 -4.81 -23.16 13.15
CA SER A 355 -4.77 -24.52 12.59
C SER A 355 -5.79 -24.77 11.46
N PHE A 356 -6.55 -23.75 11.05
CA PHE A 356 -7.49 -23.83 9.94
C PHE A 356 -6.77 -24.02 8.59
N PHE A 357 -5.56 -23.48 8.42
CA PHE A 357 -4.72 -23.76 7.26
C PHE A 357 -3.63 -24.78 7.62
N ARG A 358 -3.47 -25.79 6.75
CA ARG A 358 -2.47 -26.87 6.86
C ARG A 358 -1.27 -26.58 5.95
N GLY A 359 -0.06 -26.86 6.43
CA GLY A 359 1.18 -26.74 5.67
C GLY A 359 2.03 -25.50 6.00
N PRO A 360 3.04 -25.18 5.18
CA PRO A 360 3.98 -24.09 5.43
C PRO A 360 3.32 -22.70 5.48
N ALA A 361 3.87 -21.81 6.30
CA ALA A 361 3.47 -20.39 6.37
C ALA A 361 4.07 -19.52 5.24
N ILE A 362 4.89 -20.09 4.35
CA ILE A 362 5.50 -19.43 3.20
C ILE A 362 4.92 -20.09 1.94
N GLY A 363 4.45 -19.29 0.99
CA GLY A 363 3.94 -19.81 -0.27
C GLY A 363 5.02 -20.49 -1.10
N SER A 364 4.66 -21.51 -1.86
CA SER A 364 5.62 -22.25 -2.70
C SER A 364 6.35 -21.33 -3.67
N GLY A 365 7.65 -21.57 -3.85
CA GLY A 365 8.52 -20.79 -4.76
C GLY A 365 8.83 -19.34 -4.36
N TRP A 366 8.47 -18.88 -3.15
CA TRP A 366 8.87 -17.56 -2.65
C TRP A 366 10.37 -17.52 -2.30
N GLU A 367 11.08 -16.46 -2.71
CA GLU A 367 12.53 -16.36 -2.52
C GLU A 367 12.92 -15.98 -1.07
N GLN A 368 13.97 -16.59 -0.51
CA GLN A 368 14.43 -16.31 0.87
C GLN A 368 14.76 -14.82 1.10
N ALA A 369 15.27 -14.14 0.07
CA ALA A 369 15.59 -12.71 0.10
C ALA A 369 14.34 -11.82 0.27
N ASP A 370 13.16 -12.31 -0.10
CA ASP A 370 11.92 -11.54 -0.04
C ASP A 370 11.29 -11.53 1.36
N LEU A 371 11.53 -12.56 2.17
CA LEU A 371 10.85 -12.82 3.45
C LEU A 371 11.00 -11.70 4.50
N GLY A 372 11.93 -10.76 4.32
CA GLY A 372 12.03 -9.55 5.14
C GLY A 372 10.91 -8.52 4.86
N TRP A 373 10.33 -8.52 3.66
CA TRP A 373 9.47 -7.47 3.13
C TRP A 373 7.98 -7.80 3.22
N TYR A 374 7.15 -6.74 3.28
CA TYR A 374 5.70 -6.85 3.45
C TYR A 374 4.95 -7.67 2.40
N TYR A 375 5.55 -7.92 1.22
CA TYR A 375 4.94 -8.65 0.13
C TYR A 375 5.21 -10.16 0.16
N ALA A 376 6.10 -10.62 1.06
CA ALA A 376 6.37 -12.02 1.36
C ALA A 376 6.15 -12.31 2.86
N ALA A 377 5.13 -11.67 3.44
CA ALA A 377 4.75 -11.88 4.82
C ALA A 377 4.15 -13.28 5.05
N GLU A 378 4.52 -13.92 6.16
CA GLU A 378 4.03 -15.24 6.55
C GLU A 378 2.50 -15.32 6.51
N VAL A 379 1.98 -16.40 5.93
CA VAL A 379 0.57 -16.73 5.82
C VAL A 379 0.11 -17.35 7.14
N SER A 380 -1.07 -16.93 7.63
CA SER A 380 -1.68 -17.53 8.81
C SER A 380 -3.18 -17.32 8.83
N ALA A 381 -3.92 -18.28 9.38
CA ALA A 381 -5.35 -18.13 9.60
C ALA A 381 -5.71 -17.03 10.63
N LEU A 382 -4.73 -16.61 11.46
CA LEU A 382 -4.79 -15.40 12.27
C LEU A 382 -3.84 -14.34 11.71
N SER A 383 -4.34 -13.57 10.74
CA SER A 383 -3.60 -12.49 10.08
C SER A 383 -4.17 -11.12 10.46
N MET A 384 -3.31 -10.11 10.58
CA MET A 384 -3.72 -8.72 10.81
C MET A 384 -2.70 -7.72 10.26
N ASN A 385 -3.19 -6.56 9.84
CA ASN A 385 -2.40 -5.48 9.25
C ASN A 385 -1.50 -5.97 8.09
N ASN A 386 -2.01 -6.88 7.27
CA ASN A 386 -1.29 -7.57 6.19
C ASN A 386 -0.02 -8.32 6.68
N ASN A 387 0.03 -8.72 7.95
CA ASN A 387 1.18 -9.32 8.62
C ASN A 387 2.47 -8.49 8.46
N ALA A 388 2.32 -7.17 8.46
CA ALA A 388 3.40 -6.22 8.21
C ALA A 388 3.31 -4.98 9.10
N VAL A 389 4.45 -4.30 9.29
CA VAL A 389 4.52 -2.96 9.89
C VAL A 389 5.30 -2.01 8.99
N GLU A 390 4.88 -0.76 8.95
CA GLU A 390 5.60 0.32 8.27
C GLU A 390 6.66 0.91 9.20
N VAL A 391 7.92 0.84 8.80
CA VAL A 391 9.07 1.43 9.51
C VAL A 391 9.29 2.83 8.97
N VAL A 392 9.06 3.85 9.80
CA VAL A 392 9.19 5.26 9.41
C VAL A 392 10.39 5.89 10.12
N ALA A 393 11.30 6.48 9.35
CA ALA A 393 12.50 7.14 9.84
C ALA A 393 12.55 8.61 9.40
N ARG A 394 12.72 9.53 10.36
CA ARG A 394 12.80 10.98 10.14
C ARG A 394 14.07 11.59 10.75
N PRO A 395 14.71 12.58 10.11
CA PRO A 395 15.85 13.28 10.70
C PRO A 395 15.44 13.97 12.00
N ALA A 396 16.36 14.01 12.96
CA ALA A 396 16.21 14.82 14.17
C ALA A 396 16.39 16.32 13.86
N ALA A 397 16.15 17.16 14.88
CA ALA A 397 16.22 18.61 14.73
C ALA A 397 17.64 19.18 14.48
N ARG A 398 18.71 18.41 14.72
CA ARG A 398 20.11 18.85 14.59
C ARG A 398 21.00 17.72 14.05
N PRO A 399 22.08 18.04 13.31
CA PRO A 399 23.09 17.06 12.91
C PRO A 399 23.78 16.43 14.13
N GLY A 400 24.32 15.21 13.97
CA GLY A 400 24.99 14.43 15.02
C GLY A 400 24.05 13.66 15.94
N LEU A 401 22.75 14.00 15.97
CA LEU A 401 21.75 13.26 16.75
C LEU A 401 21.27 12.00 16.02
N PRO A 402 20.92 10.91 16.72
CA PRO A 402 20.22 9.78 16.13
C PRO A 402 18.94 10.23 15.41
N ALA A 403 18.66 9.69 14.23
CA ALA A 403 17.39 9.92 13.56
C ALA A 403 16.27 9.22 14.34
N GLU A 404 15.05 9.76 14.31
CA GLU A 404 13.91 9.15 14.99
C GLU A 404 13.31 8.05 14.10
N VAL A 405 13.16 6.84 14.64
CA VAL A 405 12.57 5.69 13.93
C VAL A 405 11.41 5.15 14.75
N PHE A 406 10.26 4.94 14.11
CA PHE A 406 9.05 4.43 14.73
C PHE A 406 8.32 3.44 13.81
N LEU A 407 7.42 2.65 14.38
CA LEU A 407 6.61 1.66 13.68
C LEU A 407 5.17 2.14 13.55
N TYR A 408 4.53 1.82 12.43
CA TYR A 408 3.10 2.04 12.19
C TYR A 408 2.43 0.77 11.64
N PRO A 409 1.38 0.23 12.31
CA PRO A 409 0.91 0.59 13.64
C PRO A 409 1.99 0.40 14.71
N SER A 410 1.89 1.17 15.80
CA SER A 410 2.83 1.05 16.93
C SER A 410 2.60 -0.29 17.64
N THR A 411 3.64 -1.13 17.76
CA THR A 411 3.58 -2.42 18.44
C THR A 411 4.85 -2.65 19.28
N HIS A 412 4.74 -3.46 20.32
CA HIS A 412 5.89 -3.95 21.10
C HIS A 412 6.46 -5.27 20.57
N TYR A 413 5.79 -5.90 19.60
CA TYR A 413 6.13 -7.22 19.07
C TYR A 413 7.30 -7.19 18.06
N VAL A 414 7.51 -6.03 17.43
CA VAL A 414 8.66 -5.75 16.57
C VAL A 414 9.51 -4.67 17.26
N SER A 415 10.83 -4.90 17.29
CA SER A 415 11.80 -3.99 17.89
C SER A 415 12.66 -3.29 16.83
N VAL A 416 13.26 -2.15 17.16
CA VAL A 416 14.10 -1.37 16.24
C VAL A 416 15.50 -1.19 16.80
N SER A 417 16.49 -1.76 16.12
CA SER A 417 17.92 -1.50 16.31
C SER A 417 18.30 -0.24 15.52
N ASN A 418 18.17 0.92 16.15
CA ASN A 418 18.42 2.21 15.51
C ASN A 418 19.89 2.63 15.57
N ARG A 419 20.52 2.73 14.40
CA ARG A 419 21.85 3.30 14.13
C ARG A 419 21.81 4.32 12.97
N LEU A 420 20.66 4.95 12.71
CA LEU A 420 20.57 6.07 11.77
C LEU A 420 21.05 7.35 12.44
N LEU A 421 21.91 8.10 11.75
CA LEU A 421 22.38 9.41 12.18
C LEU A 421 21.76 10.53 11.36
N THR A 422 21.43 11.62 12.04
CA THR A 422 21.03 12.87 11.41
C THR A 422 22.28 13.63 10.99
N VAL A 423 22.37 14.03 9.72
CA VAL A 423 23.53 14.73 9.14
C VAL A 423 23.16 16.14 8.68
N ALA A 424 24.16 16.96 8.34
CA ALA A 424 23.93 18.34 7.88
C ALA A 424 23.04 18.38 6.63
N ALA A 425 22.30 19.48 6.44
CA ALA A 425 21.57 19.74 5.21
C ALA A 425 22.52 19.67 3.99
N GLY A 426 22.04 19.16 2.86
CA GLY A 426 22.86 18.93 1.66
C GLY A 426 23.77 17.69 1.70
N SER A 427 23.94 17.04 2.86
CA SER A 427 24.70 15.78 2.95
C SER A 427 24.01 14.62 2.19
N PRO A 428 24.74 13.58 1.75
CA PRO A 428 24.13 12.41 1.12
C PRO A 428 23.17 11.66 2.06
N ARG A 429 21.95 11.41 1.59
CA ARG A 429 20.99 10.49 2.22
C ARG A 429 21.37 9.06 1.91
N ARG A 430 21.63 8.23 2.93
CA ARG A 430 21.89 6.79 2.80
C ARG A 430 21.07 6.08 3.87
N VAL A 431 19.91 5.52 3.53
CA VAL A 431 19.03 4.87 4.51
C VAL A 431 18.86 3.41 4.16
N VAL A 432 19.17 2.54 5.12
CA VAL A 432 18.85 1.11 5.06
C VAL A 432 17.92 0.79 6.22
N LEU A 433 16.72 0.31 5.91
CA LEU A 433 15.75 -0.25 6.84
C LEU A 433 15.58 -1.73 6.44
N HIS A 434 16.04 -2.65 7.28
CA HIS A 434 16.10 -4.07 6.97
C HIS A 434 15.64 -4.90 8.17
N ARG A 435 14.82 -5.93 7.95
CA ARG A 435 14.47 -6.93 8.96
C ARG A 435 15.14 -8.25 8.61
N ASP A 436 15.80 -8.87 9.57
CA ASP A 436 16.24 -10.27 9.44
C ASP A 436 14.99 -11.17 9.30
N PRO A 437 14.85 -12.01 8.25
CA PRO A 437 13.72 -12.90 8.07
C PRO A 437 13.35 -13.73 9.32
N GLN A 438 14.33 -14.17 10.10
CA GLN A 438 14.15 -15.04 11.25
C GLN A 438 13.75 -14.30 12.55
N ALA A 439 13.89 -12.97 12.60
CA ALA A 439 13.69 -12.17 13.80
C ALA A 439 12.74 -10.96 13.61
N ASN A 440 12.03 -10.58 14.67
CA ASN A 440 11.23 -9.34 14.70
C ASN A 440 12.08 -8.13 15.18
N VAL A 441 13.24 -7.96 14.54
CA VAL A 441 14.18 -6.86 14.77
C VAL A 441 14.42 -6.13 13.45
N VAL A 442 14.13 -4.83 13.42
CA VAL A 442 14.43 -3.95 12.30
C VAL A 442 15.74 -3.23 12.57
N HIS A 443 16.72 -3.43 11.69
CA HIS A 443 17.99 -2.70 11.70
C HIS A 443 17.88 -1.47 10.81
N ALA A 444 17.96 -0.29 11.44
CA ALA A 444 17.95 1.00 10.76
C ALA A 444 19.37 1.59 10.79
N ARG A 445 20.01 1.83 9.63
CA ARG A 445 21.41 2.29 9.56
C ARG A 445 21.67 3.28 8.42
N GLY A 446 22.64 4.17 8.65
CA GLY A 446 23.09 5.18 7.67
C GLY A 446 22.77 6.63 8.07
N THR A 447 22.46 7.49 7.11
CA THR A 447 22.37 8.96 7.25
C THR A 447 21.06 9.57 6.70
N LEU A 448 20.48 10.50 7.46
CA LEU A 448 19.34 11.34 7.07
C LEU A 448 19.69 12.83 7.25
N PRO A 449 19.69 13.66 6.20
CA PRO A 449 19.93 15.11 6.33
C PRO A 449 18.83 15.83 7.13
N VAL A 450 19.20 16.82 7.95
CA VAL A 450 18.22 17.75 8.57
C VAL A 450 17.37 18.41 7.49
N GLY A 451 16.05 18.45 7.72
CA GLY A 451 15.07 18.94 6.73
C GLY A 451 14.87 18.00 5.52
N GLY A 452 15.57 16.86 5.48
CA GLY A 452 15.45 15.85 4.43
C GLY A 452 14.11 15.10 4.48
N ARG A 453 13.80 14.41 3.36
CA ARG A 453 12.58 13.61 3.24
C ARG A 453 12.58 12.43 4.23
N VAL A 454 11.43 12.20 4.84
CA VAL A 454 11.13 10.99 5.61
C VAL A 454 11.42 9.75 4.75
N ALA A 455 12.08 8.75 5.34
CA ALA A 455 12.19 7.42 4.76
C ALA A 455 11.09 6.54 5.36
N SER A 456 10.46 5.70 4.53
CA SER A 456 9.53 4.69 5.00
C SER A 456 9.74 3.38 4.24
N GLN A 457 9.55 2.26 4.92
CA GLN A 457 9.64 0.92 4.35
C GLN A 457 8.77 -0.05 5.15
N ALA A 458 7.88 -0.78 4.47
CA ALA A 458 7.10 -1.83 5.10
C ALA A 458 7.88 -3.16 5.14
N VAL A 459 7.86 -3.83 6.30
CA VAL A 459 8.52 -5.11 6.57
C VAL A 459 7.50 -6.14 7.07
N ALA A 460 7.72 -7.41 6.77
CA ALA A 460 6.90 -8.50 7.30
C ALA A 460 7.08 -8.63 8.83
N VAL A 461 6.08 -9.20 9.50
CA VAL A 461 6.14 -9.60 10.91
C VAL A 461 6.14 -11.12 10.97
N ARG A 462 7.16 -11.69 11.63
CA ARG A 462 7.29 -13.13 11.83
C ARG A 462 6.35 -13.62 12.93
N ARG A 463 5.76 -14.80 12.77
CA ARG A 463 4.76 -15.45 13.64
C ARG A 463 3.50 -14.61 13.84
N PRO A 464 2.77 -14.28 12.75
CA PRO A 464 1.60 -13.38 12.81
C PRO A 464 0.48 -13.87 13.74
N ALA A 465 0.23 -15.17 13.87
CA ALA A 465 -0.74 -15.70 14.84
C ALA A 465 -0.40 -15.34 16.30
N LEU A 466 0.89 -15.42 16.67
CA LEU A 466 1.36 -15.02 18.00
C LEU A 466 1.24 -13.51 18.19
N TRP A 467 1.56 -12.72 17.16
CA TRP A 467 1.36 -11.27 17.18
C TRP A 467 -0.11 -10.91 17.41
N PHE A 468 -1.03 -11.56 16.68
CA PHE A 468 -2.48 -11.38 16.83
C PHE A 468 -2.91 -11.69 18.26
N GLY A 469 -2.52 -12.86 18.79
CA GLY A 469 -2.86 -13.25 20.16
C GLY A 469 -2.33 -12.26 21.22
N GLU A 470 -1.11 -11.74 21.07
CA GLU A 470 -0.55 -10.75 21.99
C GLU A 470 -1.29 -9.41 21.95
N GLU A 471 -1.61 -8.87 20.77
CA GLU A 471 -2.36 -7.61 20.67
C GLU A 471 -3.84 -7.78 21.06
N PHE A 472 -4.45 -8.94 20.79
CA PHE A 472 -5.79 -9.28 21.27
C PHE A 472 -5.85 -9.42 22.79
N LYS A 473 -4.88 -10.09 23.41
CA LYS A 473 -4.75 -10.14 24.88
C LYS A 473 -4.63 -8.73 25.47
N ARG A 474 -3.87 -7.84 24.85
CA ARG A 474 -3.74 -6.43 25.29
C ARG A 474 -5.05 -5.65 25.12
N ALA A 475 -5.79 -5.87 24.04
CA ALA A 475 -7.10 -5.24 23.82
C ALA A 475 -8.15 -5.72 24.84
N LEU A 476 -8.19 -7.02 25.15
CA LEU A 476 -8.99 -7.58 26.24
C LEU A 476 -8.67 -6.91 27.59
N GLN A 477 -7.37 -6.79 27.93
CA GLN A 477 -6.92 -6.13 29.17
C GLN A 477 -7.33 -4.65 29.23
N ARG A 478 -7.20 -3.89 28.12
CA ARG A 478 -7.68 -2.49 28.04
C ARG A 478 -9.19 -2.35 28.19
N ARG A 479 -9.96 -3.41 27.91
CA ARG A 479 -11.41 -3.49 28.14
C ARG A 479 -11.80 -4.12 29.49
N GLY A 480 -10.81 -4.36 30.37
CA GLY A 480 -11.03 -4.86 31.74
C GLY A 480 -11.05 -6.37 31.88
N VAL A 481 -10.82 -7.14 30.80
CA VAL A 481 -10.79 -8.61 30.84
C VAL A 481 -9.37 -9.08 31.17
N THR A 482 -9.20 -9.70 32.34
CA THR A 482 -7.88 -10.15 32.81
C THR A 482 -7.56 -11.54 32.30
N VAL A 483 -6.53 -11.68 31.45
CA VAL A 483 -5.97 -12.98 31.03
C VAL A 483 -4.67 -13.25 31.77
N ARG A 484 -4.66 -14.24 32.68
CA ARG A 484 -3.50 -14.52 33.56
C ARG A 484 -2.36 -15.21 32.81
N GLY A 485 -2.63 -16.28 32.07
CA GLY A 485 -1.63 -17.08 31.37
C GLY A 485 -1.02 -16.38 30.15
N ARG A 486 0.06 -16.97 29.60
CA ARG A 486 0.71 -16.50 28.37
C ARG A 486 -0.12 -16.76 27.12
N VAL A 487 0.19 -16.06 26.03
CA VAL A 487 -0.29 -16.45 24.69
C VAL A 487 0.48 -17.70 24.24
N ARG A 488 -0.22 -18.64 23.60
CA ARG A 488 0.32 -19.79 22.88
C ARG A 488 -0.28 -19.81 21.49
N VAL A 489 0.42 -20.41 20.53
CA VAL A 489 -0.10 -20.63 19.17
C VAL A 489 -0.39 -22.10 18.98
N VAL A 490 -1.50 -22.41 18.28
CA VAL A 490 -1.68 -23.68 17.57
C VAL A 490 -1.59 -23.39 16.10
N ASP A 491 -0.55 -23.89 15.45
CA ASP A 491 -0.48 -24.02 14.00
C ASP A 491 -0.85 -25.47 13.65
N ALA A 492 -1.34 -25.73 12.44
CA ALA A 492 -1.43 -27.11 11.97
C ALA A 492 -0.01 -27.65 11.83
N ALA A 493 0.38 -28.63 12.66
CA ALA A 493 1.74 -29.15 12.63
C ALA A 493 2.01 -29.77 11.25
N PRO A 494 3.17 -29.51 10.61
CA PRO A 494 3.49 -30.07 9.30
C PRO A 494 3.42 -31.61 9.25
N GLU A 495 3.66 -32.26 10.39
CA GLU A 495 3.64 -33.70 10.59
C GLU A 495 2.25 -34.25 10.98
N SER A 496 1.29 -33.38 11.28
CA SER A 496 -0.10 -33.75 11.63
C SER A 496 -1.07 -33.11 10.65
N LEU A 497 -1.15 -33.70 9.46
CA LEU A 497 -2.14 -33.35 8.43
C LEU A 497 -3.55 -33.89 8.77
N THR A 498 -3.64 -34.73 9.82
CA THR A 498 -4.90 -35.12 10.45
C THR A 498 -5.62 -33.90 11.03
N SER A 499 -6.95 -33.93 10.92
CA SER A 499 -7.96 -32.86 11.14
C SER A 499 -7.54 -31.62 11.95
N PRO A 500 -7.99 -30.39 11.58
CA PRO A 500 -7.96 -29.25 12.49
C PRO A 500 -8.53 -29.64 13.86
N LEU A 501 -8.12 -28.96 14.93
CA LEU A 501 -8.70 -29.15 16.28
C LEU A 501 -10.17 -28.69 16.28
N THR A 502 -11.05 -29.51 15.72
CA THR A 502 -12.44 -29.22 15.43
C THR A 502 -13.20 -29.04 16.73
N ASN A 503 -13.58 -27.79 17.00
CA ASN A 503 -14.51 -27.32 18.03
C ASN A 503 -14.62 -28.16 19.32
N ARG A 504 -13.49 -28.42 19.99
CA ARG A 504 -13.53 -28.73 21.44
C ARG A 504 -13.80 -27.43 22.19
N GLY A 505 -14.92 -27.37 22.91
CA GLY A 505 -15.34 -26.23 23.73
C GLY A 505 -16.60 -25.51 23.22
N VAL A 506 -17.13 -24.61 24.06
CA VAL A 506 -18.29 -23.76 23.81
C VAL A 506 -17.85 -22.51 23.03
N GLU A 507 -18.53 -22.17 21.93
CA GLU A 507 -18.34 -20.87 21.27
C GLU A 507 -18.92 -19.76 22.15
N LEU A 508 -18.04 -18.85 22.59
CA LEU A 508 -18.42 -17.68 23.39
C LEU A 508 -18.93 -16.54 22.49
N GLY A 509 -18.39 -16.45 21.28
CA GLY A 509 -18.85 -15.55 20.24
C GLY A 509 -17.89 -15.52 19.05
N ALA A 510 -18.22 -14.72 18.04
CA ALA A 510 -17.43 -14.59 16.82
C ALA A 510 -17.63 -13.21 16.20
N CYS A 511 -16.80 -12.88 15.21
CA CYS A 511 -17.07 -11.82 14.25
C CYS A 511 -16.86 -12.32 12.81
N GLU A 512 -17.41 -11.57 11.86
CA GLU A 512 -17.30 -11.86 10.43
C GLU A 512 -16.67 -10.68 9.71
N SER A 513 -15.89 -10.98 8.67
CA SER A 513 -15.24 -10.00 7.81
C SER A 513 -16.26 -9.14 7.06
N ALA A 514 -15.78 -8.07 6.42
CA ALA A 514 -16.49 -7.47 5.29
C ALA A 514 -16.71 -8.53 4.18
N PRO A 515 -17.75 -8.42 3.34
CA PRO A 515 -18.02 -9.42 2.31
C PRO A 515 -16.93 -9.41 1.23
N LEU A 516 -16.75 -10.52 0.51
CA LEU A 516 -15.70 -10.68 -0.49
C LEU A 516 -15.66 -9.53 -1.52
N ARG A 517 -16.81 -9.00 -1.96
CA ARG A 517 -16.88 -7.82 -2.84
C ARG A 517 -16.16 -6.56 -2.32
N GLU A 518 -16.06 -6.38 -1.00
CA GLU A 518 -15.38 -5.24 -0.37
C GLU A 518 -13.90 -5.54 -0.11
N LEU A 519 -13.54 -6.81 0.10
CA LEU A 519 -12.17 -7.26 0.36
C LEU A 519 -11.36 -7.52 -0.93
N LEU A 520 -12.02 -7.89 -2.03
CA LEU A 520 -11.37 -8.14 -3.32
C LEU A 520 -10.66 -6.88 -3.90
N PRO A 521 -11.25 -5.66 -3.83
CA PRO A 521 -10.53 -4.43 -4.13
C PRO A 521 -9.29 -4.21 -3.25
N ALA A 522 -9.33 -4.59 -1.97
CA ALA A 522 -8.19 -4.50 -1.06
C ALA A 522 -7.06 -5.50 -1.38
N MET A 523 -7.35 -6.55 -2.16
CA MET A 523 -6.34 -7.41 -2.79
C MET A 523 -5.85 -6.81 -4.12
N LEU A 524 -6.75 -6.58 -5.08
CA LEU A 524 -6.38 -6.31 -6.47
C LEU A 524 -5.84 -4.89 -6.69
N LYS A 525 -6.40 -3.86 -6.04
CA LYS A 525 -5.97 -2.46 -6.22
C LYS A 525 -4.56 -2.19 -5.70
N PRO A 526 -4.18 -2.55 -4.44
CA PRO A 526 -2.81 -2.40 -3.96
C PRO A 526 -1.91 -3.57 -4.35
N SER A 527 -2.44 -4.64 -4.96
CA SER A 527 -1.72 -5.87 -5.31
C SER A 527 -1.21 -6.68 -4.10
N GLN A 528 -2.01 -6.79 -3.04
CA GLN A 528 -1.58 -7.44 -1.79
C GLN A 528 -1.42 -8.97 -1.97
N ASN A 529 -0.21 -9.48 -1.76
CA ASN A 529 0.17 -10.88 -1.93
C ASN A 529 -0.47 -11.79 -0.88
N LEU A 530 -0.39 -11.42 0.41
CA LEU A 530 -0.95 -12.20 1.50
C LEU A 530 -2.46 -12.43 1.31
N HIS A 531 -3.20 -11.41 0.87
CA HIS A 531 -4.64 -11.55 0.60
C HIS A 531 -4.90 -12.58 -0.50
N ALA A 532 -4.12 -12.55 -1.58
CA ALA A 532 -4.27 -13.51 -2.67
C ALA A 532 -3.96 -14.94 -2.21
N GLN A 533 -2.93 -15.12 -1.40
CA GLN A 533 -2.63 -16.44 -0.83
C GLN A 533 -3.76 -16.90 0.11
N LEU A 534 -4.19 -16.08 1.07
CA LEU A 534 -5.32 -16.38 1.96
C LEU A 534 -6.60 -16.75 1.18
N TRP A 535 -6.89 -16.06 0.08
CA TRP A 535 -8.05 -16.35 -0.78
C TRP A 535 -7.90 -17.66 -1.55
N LEU A 536 -6.71 -18.02 -2.03
CA LEU A 536 -6.45 -19.35 -2.60
C LEU A 536 -6.68 -20.46 -1.57
N LEU A 537 -6.16 -20.29 -0.34
CA LEU A 537 -6.36 -21.27 0.74
C LEU A 537 -7.84 -21.40 1.12
N GLN A 538 -8.61 -20.30 1.10
CA GLN A 538 -10.05 -20.31 1.35
C GLN A 538 -10.85 -21.04 0.26
N ALA A 539 -10.47 -20.90 -1.02
CA ALA A 539 -11.08 -21.67 -2.10
C ALA A 539 -10.86 -23.18 -1.89
N GLY A 540 -9.65 -23.58 -1.48
CA GLY A 540 -9.35 -24.96 -1.12
C GLY A 540 -10.16 -25.47 0.08
N ALA A 541 -10.28 -24.64 1.13
CA ALA A 541 -11.01 -24.99 2.35
C ALA A 541 -12.54 -25.08 2.20
N ALA A 542 -13.10 -24.59 1.08
CA ALA A 542 -14.51 -24.77 0.71
C ALA A 542 -14.77 -26.08 -0.06
N GLY A 543 -13.71 -26.75 -0.53
CA GLY A 543 -13.78 -28.05 -1.21
C GLY A 543 -13.65 -29.25 -0.26
N PRO A 544 -13.57 -30.48 -0.81
CA PRO A 544 -13.27 -31.67 -0.02
C PRO A 544 -11.86 -31.57 0.59
N VAL A 545 -11.75 -32.00 1.84
CA VAL A 545 -10.51 -32.03 2.62
C VAL A 545 -9.85 -33.40 2.42
N GLU A 546 -8.85 -33.47 1.55
CA GLU A 546 -8.09 -34.70 1.37
C GLU A 546 -7.14 -34.95 2.57
N PRO A 547 -6.87 -36.22 2.91
CA PRO A 547 -5.75 -36.59 3.77
C PRO A 547 -4.42 -36.06 3.20
N ASP A 548 -3.48 -35.74 4.09
CA ASP A 548 -2.09 -35.40 3.77
C ASP A 548 -1.85 -34.23 2.78
N GLU A 549 -2.88 -33.43 2.51
CA GLU A 549 -2.81 -32.29 1.62
C GLU A 549 -2.69 -30.94 2.36
N THR A 550 -1.75 -30.10 1.95
CA THR A 550 -1.67 -28.70 2.41
C THR A 550 -2.83 -27.85 1.89
N SER A 551 -3.18 -26.77 2.59
CA SER A 551 -4.22 -25.85 2.11
C SER A 551 -3.86 -25.17 0.78
N GLU A 552 -2.57 -25.05 0.44
CA GLU A 552 -2.12 -24.49 -0.83
C GLU A 552 -2.43 -25.46 -1.98
N GLN A 553 -2.06 -26.74 -1.84
CA GLN A 553 -2.43 -27.80 -2.79
C GLN A 553 -3.95 -27.90 -2.97
N ALA A 554 -4.73 -27.85 -1.89
CA ALA A 554 -6.19 -27.86 -1.96
C ALA A 554 -6.74 -26.66 -2.76
N GLY A 555 -6.16 -25.47 -2.56
CA GLY A 555 -6.48 -24.27 -3.33
C GLY A 555 -6.09 -24.38 -4.80
N LEU A 556 -4.94 -24.98 -5.12
CA LEU A 556 -4.50 -25.24 -6.49
C LEU A 556 -5.37 -26.31 -7.19
N ARG A 557 -5.85 -27.34 -6.47
CA ARG A 557 -6.86 -28.28 -7.01
C ARG A 557 -8.16 -27.56 -7.34
N ALA A 558 -8.65 -26.72 -6.42
CA ALA A 558 -9.85 -25.90 -6.66
C ALA A 558 -9.66 -24.98 -7.88
N LEU A 559 -8.47 -24.38 -8.02
CA LEU A 559 -8.09 -23.59 -9.19
C LEU A 559 -8.10 -24.42 -10.47
N ALA A 560 -7.47 -25.59 -10.51
CA ALA A 560 -7.43 -26.44 -11.69
C ALA A 560 -8.83 -26.84 -12.18
N ALA A 561 -9.72 -27.21 -11.25
CA ALA A 561 -11.12 -27.51 -11.55
C ALA A 561 -11.90 -26.29 -12.07
N PHE A 562 -11.61 -25.08 -11.55
CA PHE A 562 -12.18 -23.83 -12.05
C PHE A 562 -11.68 -23.50 -13.47
N LEU A 563 -10.39 -23.62 -13.74
CA LEU A 563 -9.79 -23.32 -15.05
C LEU A 563 -10.42 -24.18 -16.17
N GLN A 564 -10.69 -25.46 -15.89
CA GLN A 564 -11.42 -26.35 -16.80
C GLN A 564 -12.83 -25.82 -17.12
N ARG A 565 -13.60 -25.39 -16.11
CA ARG A 565 -14.93 -24.77 -16.30
C ARG A 565 -14.85 -23.45 -17.08
N ALA A 566 -13.75 -22.70 -16.90
CA ALA A 566 -13.48 -21.45 -17.62
C ALA A 566 -13.00 -21.66 -19.07
N GLY A 567 -12.89 -22.90 -19.56
CA GLY A 567 -12.44 -23.21 -20.91
C GLY A 567 -10.94 -22.95 -21.15
N ILE A 568 -10.14 -22.91 -20.07
CA ILE A 568 -8.69 -22.74 -20.12
C ILE A 568 -8.05 -24.13 -20.15
N ALA A 569 -7.19 -24.38 -21.14
CA ALA A 569 -6.68 -25.71 -21.38
C ALA A 569 -5.59 -26.10 -20.36
N ALA A 570 -5.49 -27.42 -20.09
CA ALA A 570 -4.44 -27.95 -19.24
C ALA A 570 -3.05 -27.57 -19.79
N GLY A 571 -2.17 -27.09 -18.92
CA GLY A 571 -0.84 -26.60 -19.29
C GLY A 571 -0.77 -25.14 -19.74
N GLU A 572 -1.88 -24.43 -19.97
CA GLU A 572 -1.82 -22.98 -20.25
C GLU A 572 -1.57 -22.13 -18.99
N VAL A 573 -1.81 -22.70 -17.82
CA VAL A 573 -1.61 -22.09 -16.49
C VAL A 573 -0.95 -23.11 -15.58
N HIS A 574 0.16 -22.71 -14.98
CA HIS A 574 0.86 -23.42 -13.92
C HIS A 574 1.16 -22.41 -12.82
N LEU A 575 0.41 -22.47 -11.72
CA LEU A 575 0.67 -21.65 -10.53
C LEU A 575 1.06 -22.57 -9.37
N GLU A 576 2.08 -22.16 -8.61
CA GLU A 576 2.46 -22.81 -7.34
C GLU A 576 1.81 -22.11 -6.13
N GLU A 577 1.37 -20.87 -6.29
CA GLU A 577 0.79 -20.06 -5.21
C GLU A 577 -0.13 -18.96 -5.75
N GLY A 578 -0.99 -18.41 -4.89
CA GLY A 578 -2.12 -17.57 -5.29
C GLY A 578 -1.77 -16.13 -5.65
N SER A 579 -0.55 -15.67 -5.36
CA SER A 579 -0.18 -14.25 -5.49
C SER A 579 0.57 -13.92 -6.79
N GLY A 580 1.29 -14.85 -7.40
CA GLY A 580 2.21 -14.54 -8.49
C GLY A 580 3.51 -13.91 -8.02
N LEU A 581 4.01 -14.31 -6.86
CA LEU A 581 5.35 -13.98 -6.36
C LEU A 581 6.37 -15.06 -6.74
N SER A 582 5.98 -16.35 -6.79
CA SER A 582 6.89 -17.41 -7.26
C SER A 582 7.34 -17.14 -8.70
N ARG A 583 8.63 -17.33 -8.94
CA ARG A 583 9.24 -17.25 -10.29
C ARG A 583 8.96 -18.49 -11.15
N HIS A 584 8.48 -19.58 -10.56
CA HIS A 584 8.11 -20.79 -11.31
C HIS A 584 6.68 -20.73 -11.86
N ASN A 585 5.84 -19.83 -11.34
CA ASN A 585 4.53 -19.54 -11.92
C ASN A 585 4.68 -19.24 -13.42
N ALA A 586 3.87 -19.87 -14.26
CA ALA A 586 3.88 -19.72 -15.70
C ALA A 586 2.44 -19.66 -16.24
N VAL A 587 2.14 -18.67 -17.09
CA VAL A 587 0.86 -18.56 -17.79
C VAL A 587 1.06 -18.17 -19.24
N THR A 588 0.10 -18.52 -20.10
CA THR A 588 0.05 -17.98 -21.46
C THR A 588 -0.73 -16.66 -21.51
N PRO A 589 -0.38 -15.71 -22.41
CA PRO A 589 -1.20 -14.52 -22.65
C PRO A 589 -2.65 -14.87 -23.05
N ARG A 590 -2.85 -15.98 -23.77
CA ARG A 590 -4.18 -16.48 -24.14
C ARG A 590 -5.02 -16.89 -22.92
N ALA A 591 -4.46 -17.62 -21.95
CA ALA A 591 -5.19 -18.01 -20.74
C ALA A 591 -5.64 -16.80 -19.91
N LEU A 592 -4.79 -15.76 -19.82
CA LEU A 592 -5.18 -14.50 -19.16
C LEU A 592 -6.34 -13.80 -19.86
N VAL A 593 -6.36 -13.78 -21.21
CA VAL A 593 -7.50 -13.22 -21.96
C VAL A 593 -8.75 -14.09 -21.81
N ARG A 594 -8.66 -15.42 -21.98
CA ARG A 594 -9.79 -16.34 -21.78
C ARG A 594 -10.44 -16.18 -20.41
N LEU A 595 -9.64 -16.03 -19.36
CA LEU A 595 -10.13 -15.73 -18.02
C LEU A 595 -10.92 -14.42 -17.97
N LEU A 596 -10.43 -13.37 -18.62
CA LEU A 596 -11.10 -12.06 -18.68
C LEU A 596 -12.40 -12.12 -19.51
N GLU A 597 -12.43 -12.88 -20.60
CA GLU A 597 -13.62 -13.14 -21.41
C GLU A 597 -14.69 -13.92 -20.61
N PHE A 598 -14.27 -14.97 -19.90
CA PHE A 598 -15.13 -15.72 -18.99
C PHE A 598 -15.70 -14.82 -17.89
N MET A 599 -14.84 -14.07 -17.18
CA MET A 599 -15.26 -13.17 -16.11
C MET A 599 -16.08 -11.97 -16.61
N ALA A 600 -15.98 -11.57 -17.88
CA ALA A 600 -16.85 -10.54 -18.46
C ALA A 600 -18.30 -11.01 -18.63
N ARG A 601 -18.52 -12.34 -18.77
CA ARG A 601 -19.83 -12.98 -18.93
C ARG A 601 -20.37 -13.61 -17.64
N HIS A 602 -19.53 -13.74 -16.61
CA HIS A 602 -19.86 -14.35 -15.33
C HIS A 602 -20.95 -13.58 -14.55
N PRO A 603 -21.83 -14.24 -13.77
CA PRO A 603 -22.83 -13.57 -12.92
C PRO A 603 -22.27 -12.51 -11.96
N HIS A 604 -20.97 -12.55 -11.65
CA HIS A 604 -20.29 -11.60 -10.77
C HIS A 604 -19.29 -10.68 -11.50
N ALA A 605 -19.43 -10.53 -12.83
CA ALA A 605 -18.59 -9.70 -13.69
C ALA A 605 -18.36 -8.27 -13.17
N ALA A 606 -19.42 -7.63 -12.63
CA ALA A 606 -19.33 -6.28 -12.09
C ALA A 606 -18.35 -6.21 -10.89
N VAL A 607 -18.46 -7.14 -9.94
CA VAL A 607 -17.61 -7.19 -8.74
C VAL A 607 -16.14 -7.41 -9.12
N PHE A 608 -15.87 -8.34 -10.04
CA PHE A 608 -14.52 -8.60 -10.55
C PHE A 608 -13.92 -7.34 -11.23
N ARG A 609 -14.67 -6.73 -12.15
CA ARG A 609 -14.25 -5.53 -12.91
C ARG A 609 -14.05 -4.29 -12.03
N GLU A 610 -14.83 -4.13 -10.97
CA GLU A 610 -14.74 -2.98 -10.05
C GLU A 610 -13.57 -3.09 -9.07
N ALA A 611 -13.17 -4.32 -8.72
CA ALA A 611 -12.00 -4.59 -7.90
C ALA A 611 -10.66 -4.31 -8.61
N LEU A 612 -10.61 -4.26 -9.94
CA LEU A 612 -9.40 -3.93 -10.69
C LEU A 612 -8.91 -2.49 -10.45
N PRO A 613 -7.59 -2.22 -10.48
CA PRO A 613 -7.05 -0.86 -10.59
C PRO A 613 -7.58 -0.11 -11.81
N VAL A 614 -7.90 1.18 -11.64
CA VAL A 614 -8.35 2.07 -12.73
C VAL A 614 -7.24 3.06 -13.10
N ALA A 615 -6.93 3.14 -14.40
CA ALA A 615 -5.92 4.05 -14.96
C ALA A 615 -6.12 5.51 -14.54
N GLY A 616 -5.05 6.15 -14.08
CA GLY A 616 -5.03 7.54 -13.57
C GLY A 616 -5.70 7.76 -12.20
N VAL A 617 -6.55 6.83 -11.74
CA VAL A 617 -7.46 6.99 -10.61
C VAL A 617 -6.97 6.28 -9.34
N ASP A 618 -6.78 4.95 -9.36
CA ASP A 618 -6.56 4.18 -8.13
C ASP A 618 -5.55 3.01 -8.23
N GLY A 619 -5.28 2.38 -7.08
CA GLY A 619 -4.40 1.22 -6.98
C GLY A 619 -2.96 1.44 -7.48
N THR A 620 -2.44 0.46 -8.21
CA THR A 620 -1.13 0.48 -8.87
C THR A 620 -1.10 1.29 -10.18
N LEU A 621 -2.26 1.70 -10.70
CA LEU A 621 -2.38 2.54 -11.91
C LEU A 621 -2.64 4.02 -11.62
N ARG A 622 -2.84 4.42 -10.36
CA ARG A 622 -3.22 5.79 -9.95
C ARG A 622 -2.33 6.92 -10.48
N LEU A 623 -1.07 6.66 -10.84
CA LEU A 623 -0.14 7.66 -11.39
C LEU A 623 0.28 7.35 -12.84
N ARG A 624 -0.31 6.35 -13.48
CA ARG A 624 -0.02 5.92 -14.87
C ARG A 624 -1.17 6.33 -15.78
N LEU A 625 -0.89 6.44 -17.09
CA LEU A 625 -1.87 6.63 -18.16
C LEU A 625 -2.74 7.92 -18.06
N ARG A 626 -2.34 8.90 -17.24
CA ARG A 626 -3.03 10.20 -17.12
C ARG A 626 -2.82 11.07 -18.36
N GLY A 627 -3.83 11.83 -18.76
CA GLY A 627 -3.82 12.63 -19.98
C GLY A 627 -3.85 11.80 -21.26
N THR A 628 -4.37 10.57 -21.20
CA THR A 628 -4.47 9.64 -22.35
C THR A 628 -5.90 9.09 -22.46
N PRO A 629 -6.31 8.54 -23.62
CA PRO A 629 -7.61 7.86 -23.78
C PRO A 629 -7.86 6.68 -22.81
N ALA A 630 -6.81 6.19 -22.13
CA ALA A 630 -6.94 5.14 -21.12
C ALA A 630 -7.32 5.67 -19.72
N GLU A 631 -7.17 6.98 -19.42
CA GLU A 631 -7.48 7.54 -18.09
C GLU A 631 -8.98 7.37 -17.73
N GLY A 632 -9.26 6.81 -16.54
CA GLY A 632 -10.64 6.52 -16.09
C GLY A 632 -11.36 5.38 -16.84
N ASN A 633 -10.81 4.96 -17.98
CA ASN A 633 -11.35 3.97 -18.91
C ASN A 633 -10.74 2.57 -18.65
N LEU A 634 -9.41 2.47 -18.72
CA LEU A 634 -8.70 1.20 -18.59
C LEU A 634 -8.76 0.65 -17.16
N ARG A 635 -9.12 -0.63 -17.06
CA ARG A 635 -9.21 -1.40 -15.81
C ARG A 635 -8.34 -2.63 -15.94
N ALA A 636 -7.19 -2.66 -15.26
CA ALA A 636 -6.22 -3.73 -15.45
C ALA A 636 -5.40 -4.02 -14.19
N LYS A 637 -5.06 -5.29 -14.03
CA LYS A 637 -4.12 -5.75 -13.01
C LYS A 637 -2.69 -5.64 -13.54
N THR A 638 -1.83 -5.02 -12.74
CA THR A 638 -0.38 -4.95 -12.98
C THR A 638 0.35 -6.12 -12.33
N GLY A 639 1.46 -6.55 -12.91
CA GLY A 639 2.49 -7.35 -12.24
C GLY A 639 3.89 -6.77 -12.47
N SER A 640 4.76 -6.91 -11.47
CA SER A 640 6.17 -6.52 -11.54
C SER A 640 6.99 -7.39 -10.60
N LEU A 641 8.06 -7.99 -11.11
CA LEU A 641 9.17 -8.61 -10.39
C LEU A 641 10.47 -8.19 -11.10
N ASP A 642 11.65 -8.59 -10.61
CA ASP A 642 12.88 -8.37 -11.37
C ASP A 642 12.78 -9.01 -12.75
N LEU A 643 13.07 -8.21 -13.78
CA LEU A 643 12.99 -8.55 -15.21
C LEU A 643 11.60 -8.90 -15.75
N VAL A 644 10.51 -8.80 -14.96
CA VAL A 644 9.15 -9.20 -15.34
C VAL A 644 8.18 -8.05 -15.14
N HIS A 645 7.48 -7.66 -16.21
CA HIS A 645 6.47 -6.58 -16.21
C HIS A 645 5.23 -7.07 -16.94
N THR A 646 4.06 -7.00 -16.29
CA THR A 646 2.81 -7.50 -16.87
C THR A 646 1.64 -6.54 -16.63
N LEU A 647 0.68 -6.54 -17.57
CA LEU A 647 -0.55 -5.76 -17.51
C LEU A 647 -1.65 -6.54 -18.24
N ALA A 648 -2.70 -6.95 -17.52
CA ALA A 648 -3.83 -7.66 -18.11
C ALA A 648 -5.16 -7.10 -17.59
N GLY A 649 -6.15 -6.96 -18.48
CA GLY A 649 -7.43 -6.35 -18.15
C GLY A 649 -8.25 -5.94 -19.36
N GLN A 650 -9.06 -4.90 -19.19
CA GLN A 650 -9.98 -4.40 -20.20
C GLN A 650 -9.86 -2.89 -20.42
N VAL A 651 -10.21 -2.43 -21.62
CA VAL A 651 -10.28 -1.02 -22.01
C VAL A 651 -11.30 -0.85 -23.13
N THR A 652 -12.05 0.25 -23.14
CA THR A 652 -12.93 0.59 -24.26
C THR A 652 -12.15 1.45 -25.26
N SER A 653 -12.22 1.14 -26.56
CA SER A 653 -11.57 1.93 -27.60
C SER A 653 -12.29 3.28 -27.83
N THR A 654 -11.68 4.16 -28.61
CA THR A 654 -12.32 5.43 -29.02
C THR A 654 -13.52 5.18 -29.94
N ALA A 655 -13.53 4.04 -30.66
CA ALA A 655 -14.70 3.54 -31.41
C ALA A 655 -15.85 3.02 -30.52
N GLY A 656 -15.68 2.98 -29.19
CA GLY A 656 -16.67 2.45 -28.25
C GLY A 656 -16.59 0.93 -28.02
N GLU A 657 -15.63 0.25 -28.67
CA GLU A 657 -15.53 -1.22 -28.63
C GLU A 657 -14.83 -1.71 -27.33
N PRO A 658 -15.43 -2.65 -26.57
CA PRO A 658 -14.81 -3.20 -25.37
C PRO A 658 -13.73 -4.23 -25.72
N LEU A 659 -12.48 -3.95 -25.35
CA LEU A 659 -11.33 -4.83 -25.59
C LEU A 659 -10.84 -5.48 -24.30
N VAL A 660 -10.43 -6.74 -24.38
CA VAL A 660 -9.62 -7.43 -23.35
C VAL A 660 -8.24 -7.74 -23.87
N PHE A 661 -7.25 -7.69 -22.97
CA PHE A 661 -5.86 -7.87 -23.33
C PHE A 661 -5.03 -8.47 -22.20
N ALA A 662 -3.93 -9.11 -22.61
CA ALA A 662 -2.82 -9.50 -21.75
C ALA A 662 -1.50 -9.05 -22.41
N LEU A 663 -0.72 -8.23 -21.70
CA LEU A 663 0.62 -7.78 -22.07
C LEU A 663 1.62 -8.32 -21.05
N LEU A 664 2.59 -9.11 -21.51
CA LEU A 664 3.62 -9.73 -20.67
C LEU A 664 4.99 -9.46 -21.28
N LEU A 665 5.89 -8.91 -20.48
CA LEU A 665 7.24 -8.52 -20.87
C LEU A 665 8.23 -9.08 -19.84
N ASN A 666 8.87 -10.18 -20.20
CA ASN A 666 9.84 -10.89 -19.38
C ASN A 666 11.27 -10.63 -19.89
N GLN A 667 12.27 -10.94 -19.06
CA GLN A 667 13.69 -10.74 -19.35
C GLN A 667 14.06 -9.28 -19.72
N TYR A 668 13.37 -8.30 -19.15
CA TYR A 668 13.59 -6.89 -19.46
C TYR A 668 13.89 -6.02 -18.22
N ALA A 669 15.11 -5.50 -18.16
CA ALA A 669 15.59 -4.62 -17.09
C ALA A 669 15.18 -3.13 -17.26
N GLY A 670 14.64 -2.75 -18.42
CA GLY A 670 14.52 -1.34 -18.83
C GLY A 670 15.75 -0.88 -19.63
N GLY A 671 15.52 -0.02 -20.63
CA GLY A 671 16.57 0.42 -21.57
C GLY A 671 17.11 1.84 -21.36
N ALA A 672 16.40 2.71 -20.65
CA ALA A 672 16.80 4.11 -20.42
C ALA A 672 16.54 4.53 -18.97
N PRO A 673 17.42 5.34 -18.33
CA PRO A 673 17.24 5.79 -16.94
C PRO A 673 15.91 6.52 -16.70
N ASP A 674 15.43 7.24 -17.71
CA ASP A 674 14.28 8.13 -17.63
C ASP A 674 12.96 7.42 -18.00
N ARG A 675 13.01 6.17 -18.47
CA ARG A 675 11.84 5.41 -18.97
C ARG A 675 11.72 4.05 -18.26
N PRO A 676 10.89 3.95 -17.20
CA PRO A 676 10.65 2.70 -16.49
C PRO A 676 10.10 1.60 -17.42
N ALA A 677 10.56 0.36 -17.27
CA ALA A 677 10.17 -0.77 -18.13
C ALA A 677 8.65 -0.98 -18.28
N ARG A 678 7.86 -0.68 -17.23
CA ARG A 678 6.39 -0.72 -17.27
C ARG A 678 5.75 0.25 -18.29
N SER A 679 6.46 1.29 -18.71
CA SER A 679 5.98 2.27 -19.68
C SER A 679 5.88 1.70 -21.10
N GLU A 680 6.64 0.65 -21.43
CA GLU A 680 6.49 -0.07 -22.70
C GLU A 680 5.11 -0.74 -22.81
N LEU A 681 4.55 -1.22 -21.69
CA LEU A 681 3.19 -1.76 -21.64
C LEU A 681 2.13 -0.64 -21.64
N ASP A 682 2.47 0.54 -21.08
CA ASP A 682 1.57 1.70 -21.09
C ASP A 682 1.37 2.24 -22.53
N ASP A 683 2.40 2.26 -23.38
CA ASP A 683 2.27 2.67 -24.79
C ASP A 683 1.22 1.83 -25.54
N VAL A 684 1.33 0.50 -25.46
CA VAL A 684 0.38 -0.44 -26.10
C VAL A 684 -1.02 -0.24 -25.54
N ALA A 685 -1.16 -0.10 -24.23
CA ALA A 685 -2.45 0.15 -23.58
C ALA A 685 -3.11 1.48 -24.03
N VAL A 686 -2.32 2.52 -24.29
CA VAL A 686 -2.80 3.80 -24.86
C VAL A 686 -3.27 3.60 -26.31
N TRP A 687 -2.57 2.80 -27.12
CA TRP A 687 -3.01 2.53 -28.50
C TRP A 687 -4.29 1.71 -28.57
N LEU A 688 -4.50 0.75 -27.66
CA LEU A 688 -5.76 0.02 -27.53
C LEU A 688 -6.92 0.96 -27.17
N ALA A 689 -6.72 1.85 -26.18
CA ALA A 689 -7.72 2.85 -25.80
C ALA A 689 -8.00 3.88 -26.92
N GLY A 690 -6.96 4.23 -27.70
CA GLY A 690 -7.02 5.21 -28.78
C GLY A 690 -7.53 4.69 -30.12
N LEU A 691 -7.83 3.38 -30.27
CA LEU A 691 -8.26 2.79 -31.54
C LEU A 691 -9.58 3.42 -32.01
N ARG A 692 -9.63 3.91 -33.27
CA ARG A 692 -10.77 4.63 -33.85
C ARG A 692 -11.66 3.82 -34.80
N GLN A 693 -11.22 2.64 -35.24
CA GLN A 693 -12.03 1.68 -36.02
C GLN A 693 -12.61 0.60 -35.10
N HIS A 694 -13.85 0.17 -35.35
CA HIS A 694 -14.45 -0.98 -34.68
C HIS A 694 -14.06 -2.27 -35.42
N SER A 695 -13.75 -3.37 -34.71
CA SER A 695 -13.39 -4.66 -35.34
C SER A 695 -14.45 -5.29 -36.25
N ARG A 696 -15.69 -4.80 -36.28
CA ARG A 696 -16.67 -5.18 -37.31
C ARG A 696 -16.40 -4.57 -38.68
N GLU A 697 -15.67 -3.46 -38.73
CA GLU A 697 -15.43 -2.65 -39.94
C GLU A 697 -14.10 -3.02 -40.63
N SER A 698 -13.23 -3.78 -39.96
CA SER A 698 -12.06 -4.38 -40.59
C SER A 698 -12.51 -5.56 -41.44
N GLY A 699 -12.41 -5.46 -42.78
CA GLY A 699 -12.83 -6.48 -43.76
C GLY A 699 -11.99 -7.77 -43.83
N GLU A 700 -11.34 -8.12 -42.72
CA GLU A 700 -10.83 -9.48 -42.42
C GLU A 700 -11.89 -10.28 -41.65
#